data_AF-A0A1W9IMM2-F1
#
_entry.id   AF-A0A1W9IMM2-F1
#
_cell.length_a   1.000
_cell.length_b   1.000
_cell.length_c   1.000
_cell.angle_alpha   90.00
_cell.angle_beta   90.00
_cell.angle_gamma   90.00
#
_symmetry.space_group_name_H-M   'P 1'
#
loop_
_entity.id
_entity.type
_entity.pdbx_description
1 polymer ?
#
loop_
_entity_poly.entity_id
_entity_poly.type
_entity_poly.pdbx_seq_one_letter_code
_entity_poly.pdbx_strand_id
1 'polypeptide(L)'
;MSGSSGFRQQTVRIAIVAGLFFASTSLASAQSAPPVAPSDPVAKAAFDVLDKHCARCHQDGKLVGRERPAKNFGNVLKLDEIAANPHHILPGNPLGSKLFKQIVDKEMPYDIQYEGETKYPQVSEADLKALESWITSLGANQSASCESHKFIDPSMMVGYMATDIEKVQRARRESTRYLTLTHLANICVSAEAMKVYRQGAIKFINSMSQSSDVVKLEAIDPEETILRINLTDLGWSAADWDKVLAVYPYNVEPDVQLTSVLTGATKTPLPYVRADWLTFTAAQPPLYDDLLKLPTTFQGLAKEQGVNLEANIRNFVAQRSGFQKSGVSQNNRLIERHPSKSGYFWTSYDFGGNRGVQSLFEHPLGPEGKDAFHHDGGETIFSLPNGFQGYYLNTAKGERLDKGPTVIVRDLSRKDLAVTNGISCMGCHDQGMRKAKDEIRDHVTRGRSFSREVRETVDGLYPPTGKMDAIIEGDGKRFTDAMIRAGLTPTLKLNGVEMINALSKRYEDDIDVNLAAAEFGIDAKEFRSSSGDVDQKLRPLVRRLEQGAIPRDQFEQVFRDLAEDLTDLKIVEVKPARQQRQQQKKAARVDDLSLTSDQDSYRQGDSPVFTIVSPRDCFLTLTNIDEKGEGTVLLPNKFQQDNRIKANVPIEFPGKGAPFQYKMKDKGTETVTAVCAAKADGGDKIEHNFTRSAFTQVPNYRQTLARSIAVVAANPGGASAVDGTTNTGAPAAGGPKVPPREDSRASARAAIKLEVR
;
A
#
# COMPACT_ATOMS: atom_id res chain seq x y z
N MET A 1 -0.93 20.77 90.27
CA MET A 1 0.22 19.91 90.65
C MET A 1 0.39 18.86 89.58
N SER A 2 1.60 18.81 89.00
CA SER A 2 2.18 17.74 88.16
C SER A 2 1.52 17.49 86.78
N GLY A 3 2.19 17.58 85.63
CA GLY A 3 3.59 17.78 85.30
C GLY A 3 3.76 17.61 83.78
N SER A 4 4.63 18.42 83.21
CA SER A 4 4.94 18.63 81.79
C SER A 4 5.79 17.51 81.18
N SER A 5 5.69 17.32 79.85
CA SER A 5 6.77 16.79 79.02
C SER A 5 6.81 17.53 77.68
N GLY A 6 7.93 18.19 77.43
CA GLY A 6 8.19 18.96 76.21
C GLY A 6 8.74 18.07 75.09
N PHE A 7 8.45 18.47 73.85
CA PHE A 7 9.17 17.98 72.67
C PHE A 7 9.73 19.16 71.87
N ARG A 8 11.00 19.02 71.54
CA ARG A 8 11.90 19.99 70.90
C ARG A 8 11.64 19.99 69.39
N GLN A 9 11.23 21.11 68.80
CA GLN A 9 11.20 21.26 67.33
C GLN A 9 12.58 21.69 66.83
N GLN A 10 13.23 20.83 66.04
CA GLN A 10 14.36 21.21 65.19
C GLN A 10 13.83 21.76 63.86
N THR A 11 14.19 23.00 63.55
CA THR A 11 13.89 23.68 62.29
C THR A 11 14.98 23.33 61.28
N VAL A 12 14.63 22.57 60.23
CA VAL A 12 15.48 22.41 59.03
C VAL A 12 14.98 23.39 57.98
N ARG A 13 15.80 24.40 57.67
CA ARG A 13 15.58 25.30 56.53
C ARG A 13 16.09 24.62 55.27
N ILE A 14 15.20 24.24 54.36
CA ILE A 14 15.56 23.86 52.98
C ILE A 14 15.25 25.07 52.09
N ALA A 15 16.31 25.67 51.53
CA ALA A 15 16.21 26.67 50.49
C ALA A 15 15.89 25.98 49.16
N ILE A 16 14.72 26.27 48.58
CA ILE A 16 14.37 25.85 47.22
C ILE A 16 14.90 26.92 46.27
N VAL A 17 15.99 26.60 45.57
CA VAL A 17 16.47 27.36 44.41
C VAL A 17 15.66 26.87 43.20
N ALA A 18 14.76 27.72 42.70
CA ALA A 18 14.00 27.46 41.48
C ALA A 18 14.90 27.70 40.26
N GLY A 19 15.57 26.64 39.79
CA GLY A 19 16.22 26.62 38.48
C GLY A 19 15.20 26.24 37.40
N LEU A 20 14.77 27.23 36.60
CA LEU A 20 14.04 26.99 35.35
C LEU A 20 15.01 26.37 34.32
N PHE A 21 14.98 25.05 34.18
CA PHE A 21 15.50 24.39 32.99
C PHE A 21 14.41 24.42 31.91
N PHE A 22 14.61 25.27 30.89
CA PHE A 22 13.94 25.11 29.60
C PHE A 22 14.48 23.84 28.95
N ALA A 23 13.84 22.71 29.18
CA ALA A 23 14.05 21.51 28.38
C ALA A 23 13.34 21.71 27.04
N SER A 24 14.11 22.10 26.02
CA SER A 24 13.72 21.98 24.62
C SER A 24 13.56 20.50 24.29
N THR A 25 12.35 19.95 24.47
CA THR A 25 12.00 18.63 23.97
C THR A 25 11.90 18.69 22.44
N SER A 26 13.00 18.41 21.77
CA SER A 26 12.92 17.93 20.39
C SER A 26 12.10 16.64 20.42
N LEU A 27 10.92 16.64 19.79
CA LEU A 27 10.19 15.43 19.43
C LEU A 27 11.07 14.63 18.45
N ALA A 28 12.01 13.88 18.99
CA ALA A 28 12.72 12.85 18.24
C ALA A 28 11.68 11.77 17.92
N SER A 29 11.41 11.57 16.63
CA SER A 29 10.68 10.42 16.13
C SER A 29 11.31 9.17 16.74
N ALA A 30 10.59 8.42 17.57
CA ALA A 30 11.04 7.13 18.08
C ALA A 30 11.22 6.19 16.89
N GLN A 31 12.42 6.12 16.33
CA GLN A 31 12.77 5.14 15.32
C GLN A 31 12.75 3.76 15.98
N SER A 32 12.04 2.81 15.36
CA SER A 32 12.06 1.42 15.81
C SER A 32 13.51 0.91 15.78
N ALA A 33 13.94 0.24 16.84
CA ALA A 33 15.23 -0.44 16.82
C ALA A 33 15.25 -1.45 15.65
N PRO A 34 16.34 -1.52 14.87
CA PRO A 34 16.42 -2.45 13.75
C PRO A 34 16.29 -3.90 14.24
N PRO A 35 15.70 -4.81 13.43
CA PRO A 35 15.56 -6.21 13.80
C PRO A 35 16.91 -6.87 14.09
N VAL A 36 16.93 -7.77 15.08
CA VAL A 36 18.11 -8.57 15.42
C VAL A 36 18.25 -9.70 14.40
N ALA A 37 19.47 -9.98 13.96
CA ALA A 37 19.74 -11.07 13.03
C ALA A 37 19.33 -12.42 13.67
N PRO A 38 18.68 -13.33 12.91
CA PRO A 38 18.37 -14.68 13.38
C PRO A 38 19.62 -15.45 13.81
N SER A 39 19.44 -16.39 14.74
CA SER A 39 20.51 -17.31 15.17
C SER A 39 20.69 -18.51 14.23
N ASP A 40 19.60 -18.95 13.58
CA ASP A 40 19.67 -20.01 12.57
C ASP A 40 20.57 -19.58 11.39
N PRO A 41 21.58 -20.38 11.00
CA PRO A 41 22.52 -19.98 9.95
C PRO A 41 21.89 -19.73 8.58
N VAL A 42 20.82 -20.45 8.22
CA VAL A 42 20.15 -20.30 6.91
C VAL A 42 19.34 -19.01 6.89
N ALA A 43 18.53 -18.77 7.92
CA ALA A 43 17.79 -17.53 8.10
C ALA A 43 18.73 -16.32 8.24
N LYS A 44 19.86 -16.48 8.94
CA LYS A 44 20.88 -15.44 9.05
C LYS A 44 21.48 -15.08 7.69
N ALA A 45 21.79 -16.05 6.85
CA ALA A 45 22.32 -15.77 5.52
C ALA A 45 21.32 -14.98 4.66
N ALA A 46 20.03 -15.33 4.71
CA ALA A 46 18.98 -14.57 4.04
C ALA A 46 18.82 -13.15 4.62
N PHE A 47 18.85 -13.01 5.95
CA PHE A 47 18.83 -11.72 6.63
C PHE A 47 19.97 -10.82 6.16
N ASP A 48 21.21 -11.34 6.10
CA ASP A 48 22.39 -10.58 5.70
C ASP A 48 22.28 -10.11 4.24
N VAL A 49 21.68 -10.91 3.36
CA VAL A 49 21.38 -10.52 1.97
C VAL A 49 20.36 -9.38 1.91
N LEU A 50 19.24 -9.50 2.63
CA LEU A 50 18.20 -8.47 2.65
C LEU A 50 18.71 -7.17 3.31
N ASP A 51 19.60 -7.27 4.30
CA ASP A 51 20.20 -6.10 4.94
C ASP A 51 21.12 -5.35 3.98
N LYS A 52 22.00 -6.10 3.32
CA LYS A 52 22.95 -5.58 2.33
C LYS A 52 22.24 -4.90 1.15
N HIS A 53 21.17 -5.51 0.64
CA HIS A 53 20.60 -5.13 -0.66
C HIS A 53 19.26 -4.39 -0.59
N CYS A 54 18.49 -4.50 0.50
CA CYS A 54 17.10 -4.05 0.55
C CYS A 54 16.78 -3.09 1.71
N ALA A 55 17.40 -3.27 2.88
CA ALA A 55 17.02 -2.57 4.11
C ALA A 55 17.04 -1.04 4.01
N ARG A 56 17.97 -0.47 3.23
CA ARG A 56 18.08 0.99 3.01
C ARG A 56 16.81 1.64 2.44
N CYS A 57 15.92 0.86 1.81
CA CYS A 57 14.63 1.34 1.32
C CYS A 57 13.43 0.69 2.00
N HIS A 58 13.59 -0.54 2.51
CA HIS A 58 12.47 -1.39 2.93
C HIS A 58 12.52 -1.86 4.39
N GLN A 59 13.41 -1.29 5.22
CA GLN A 59 13.46 -1.58 6.65
C GLN A 59 13.32 -0.30 7.47
N ASP A 60 12.24 -0.21 8.24
CA ASP A 60 12.10 0.83 9.25
C ASP A 60 13.27 0.76 10.25
N GLY A 61 13.77 1.93 10.64
CA GLY A 61 15.02 2.07 11.41
C GLY A 61 16.33 1.92 10.62
N LYS A 62 16.30 1.60 9.31
CA LYS A 62 17.50 1.52 8.44
C LYS A 62 17.42 2.29 7.12
N LEU A 63 16.40 3.14 6.96
CA LEU A 63 16.18 3.89 5.73
C LEU A 63 17.30 4.88 5.42
N VAL A 64 17.70 4.98 4.16
CA VAL A 64 18.71 5.94 3.65
C VAL A 64 18.06 6.83 2.60
N GLY A 65 18.14 8.15 2.78
CA GLY A 65 17.57 9.13 1.85
C GLY A 65 16.03 9.11 1.78
N ARG A 66 15.37 8.48 2.75
CA ARG A 66 13.91 8.32 2.80
C ARG A 66 13.40 8.53 4.22
N GLU A 67 12.26 9.19 4.35
CA GLU A 67 11.57 9.36 5.64
C GLU A 67 10.61 8.21 5.96
N ARG A 68 10.18 7.47 4.93
CA ARG A 68 9.23 6.35 5.03
C ARG A 68 9.68 5.19 4.15
N PRO A 69 9.33 3.94 4.52
CA PRO A 69 9.66 2.78 3.70
C PRO A 69 9.06 2.89 2.30
N ALA A 70 9.83 2.46 1.29
CA ALA A 70 9.35 2.43 -0.08
C ALA A 70 8.18 1.45 -0.21
N LYS A 71 7.17 1.84 -1.00
CA LYS A 71 5.94 1.04 -1.24
C LYS A 71 5.20 0.59 0.03
N ASN A 72 5.34 1.31 1.14
CA ASN A 72 4.78 0.92 2.44
C ASN A 72 5.24 -0.49 2.88
N PHE A 73 6.47 -0.90 2.50
CA PHE A 73 7.07 -2.18 2.87
C PHE A 73 8.31 -1.90 3.72
N GLY A 74 8.15 -1.93 5.05
CA GLY A 74 9.15 -1.50 6.03
C GLY A 74 9.68 -2.59 6.95
N ASN A 75 9.45 -3.86 6.64
CA ASN A 75 9.82 -5.01 7.46
C ASN A 75 10.65 -6.06 6.74
N VAL A 76 11.42 -5.68 5.72
CA VAL A 76 12.18 -6.64 4.91
C VAL A 76 13.16 -7.50 5.73
N LEU A 77 13.60 -7.07 6.91
CA LEU A 77 14.48 -7.85 7.80
C LEU A 77 13.73 -8.67 8.85
N LYS A 78 12.41 -8.53 8.95
CA LYS A 78 11.59 -9.33 9.87
C LYS A 78 11.13 -10.60 9.17
N LEU A 79 12.05 -11.56 9.07
CA LEU A 79 11.87 -12.78 8.26
C LEU A 79 10.59 -13.53 8.58
N ASP A 80 10.22 -13.65 9.85
CA ASP A 80 8.98 -14.34 10.26
C ASP A 80 7.72 -13.60 9.76
N GLU A 81 7.71 -12.26 9.81
CA GLU A 81 6.56 -11.46 9.33
C GLU A 81 6.41 -11.57 7.81
N ILE A 82 7.51 -11.54 7.04
CA ILE A 82 7.44 -11.65 5.58
C ILE A 82 7.19 -13.08 5.11
N ALA A 83 7.62 -14.10 5.88
CA ALA A 83 7.32 -15.51 5.64
C ALA A 83 5.85 -15.85 5.90
N ALA A 84 5.24 -15.21 6.90
CA ALA A 84 3.82 -15.38 7.23
C ALA A 84 2.86 -14.65 6.28
N ASN A 85 3.37 -13.82 5.35
CA ASN A 85 2.54 -13.12 4.36
C ASN A 85 2.81 -13.67 2.93
N PRO A 86 1.89 -14.48 2.37
CA PRO A 86 1.97 -15.03 1.00
C PRO A 86 2.16 -14.00 -0.11
N HIS A 87 1.80 -12.74 0.13
CA HIS A 87 2.10 -11.63 -0.78
C HIS A 87 3.60 -11.43 -1.00
N HIS A 88 4.43 -11.77 -0.02
CA HIS A 88 5.88 -11.62 -0.08
C HIS A 88 6.57 -12.95 -0.36
N ILE A 89 6.29 -13.97 0.46
CA ILE A 89 6.94 -15.27 0.45
C ILE A 89 5.88 -16.37 0.40
N LEU A 90 6.01 -17.29 -0.54
CA LEU A 90 5.32 -18.57 -0.52
C LEU A 90 6.28 -19.59 0.11
N PRO A 91 6.03 -20.04 1.37
CA PRO A 91 6.91 -20.98 2.06
C PRO A 91 7.23 -22.20 1.19
N GLY A 92 8.52 -22.56 1.14
CA GLY A 92 8.99 -23.69 0.35
C GLY A 92 9.04 -23.44 -1.15
N ASN A 93 8.47 -22.35 -1.70
CA ASN A 93 8.42 -22.06 -3.13
C ASN A 93 9.15 -20.73 -3.48
N PRO A 94 10.49 -20.72 -3.60
CA PRO A 94 11.27 -19.54 -3.94
C PRO A 94 10.83 -18.88 -5.25
N LEU A 95 10.66 -19.66 -6.32
CA LEU A 95 10.32 -19.13 -7.65
C LEU A 95 8.85 -18.67 -7.76
N GLY A 96 7.99 -19.06 -6.80
CA GLY A 96 6.64 -18.52 -6.66
C GLY A 96 6.59 -17.26 -5.78
N SER A 97 7.55 -17.09 -4.88
CA SER A 97 7.62 -15.99 -3.91
C SER A 97 7.87 -14.64 -4.60
N LYS A 98 6.99 -13.66 -4.37
CA LYS A 98 7.07 -12.34 -5.03
C LYS A 98 8.39 -11.63 -4.76
N LEU A 99 8.86 -11.63 -3.51
CA LEU A 99 10.12 -10.99 -3.14
C LEU A 99 11.29 -11.56 -3.96
N PHE A 100 11.36 -12.89 -4.06
CA PHE A 100 12.42 -13.56 -4.81
C PHE A 100 12.31 -13.32 -6.32
N LYS A 101 11.09 -13.42 -6.89
CA LYS A 101 10.83 -13.13 -8.31
C LYS A 101 11.27 -11.72 -8.70
N GLN A 102 10.97 -10.72 -7.88
CA GLN A 102 11.38 -9.33 -8.14
C GLN A 102 12.90 -9.18 -8.24
N ILE A 103 13.68 -9.98 -7.51
CA ILE A 103 15.15 -9.95 -7.59
C ILE A 103 15.64 -10.67 -8.86
N VAL A 104 15.11 -11.88 -9.13
CA VAL A 104 15.50 -12.68 -10.29
C VAL A 104 15.15 -11.98 -11.61
N ASP A 105 14.00 -11.33 -11.67
CA ASP A 105 13.51 -10.62 -12.85
C ASP A 105 14.13 -9.22 -13.00
N LYS A 106 15.10 -8.85 -12.15
CA LYS A 106 15.79 -7.55 -12.14
C LYS A 106 14.86 -6.35 -11.92
N GLU A 107 13.75 -6.56 -11.22
CA GLU A 107 12.89 -5.47 -10.75
C GLU A 107 13.44 -4.83 -9.45
N MET A 108 14.23 -5.60 -8.69
CA MET A 108 14.87 -5.20 -7.43
C MET A 108 16.35 -5.61 -7.36
N PRO A 109 17.22 -4.85 -6.68
CA PRO A 109 16.96 -3.55 -6.05
C PRO A 109 16.74 -2.43 -7.09
N TYR A 110 15.63 -1.70 -6.98
CA TYR A 110 15.19 -0.74 -8.00
C TYR A 110 16.20 0.40 -8.25
N ASP A 111 16.83 0.90 -7.19
CA ASP A 111 17.84 1.97 -7.26
C ASP A 111 19.06 1.56 -8.11
N ILE A 112 19.47 0.30 -8.00
CA ILE A 112 20.57 -0.26 -8.78
C ILE A 112 20.13 -0.56 -10.22
N GLN A 113 18.96 -1.19 -10.42
CA GLN A 113 18.52 -1.64 -11.75
C GLN A 113 18.04 -0.48 -12.65
N TYR A 114 17.44 0.55 -12.06
CA TYR A 114 16.73 1.60 -12.80
C TYR A 114 17.22 3.03 -12.50
N GLU A 115 17.75 3.29 -11.31
CA GLU A 115 18.23 4.63 -10.94
C GLU A 115 19.75 4.82 -11.15
N GLY A 116 20.46 3.74 -11.49
CA GLY A 116 21.90 3.79 -11.81
C GLY A 116 22.79 3.98 -10.58
N GLU A 117 22.33 3.58 -9.41
CA GLU A 117 23.14 3.57 -8.19
C GLU A 117 24.33 2.59 -8.32
N THR A 118 25.53 3.09 -8.03
CA THR A 118 26.80 2.34 -8.18
C THR A 118 27.53 2.10 -6.86
N LYS A 119 27.09 2.73 -5.76
CA LYS A 119 27.70 2.59 -4.43
C LYS A 119 27.46 1.22 -3.83
N TYR A 120 26.33 0.60 -4.15
CA TYR A 120 25.93 -0.70 -3.63
C TYR A 120 26.19 -1.80 -4.67
N PRO A 121 26.68 -2.98 -4.25
CA PRO A 121 26.93 -4.08 -5.16
C PRO A 121 25.63 -4.65 -5.72
N GLN A 122 25.70 -5.22 -6.92
CA GLN A 122 24.64 -6.05 -7.48
C GLN A 122 24.41 -7.29 -6.61
N VAL A 123 23.20 -7.86 -6.67
CA VAL A 123 22.90 -9.15 -6.04
C VAL A 123 23.71 -10.24 -6.74
N SER A 124 24.50 -11.00 -5.96
CA SER A 124 25.36 -12.07 -6.49
C SER A 124 24.65 -13.43 -6.57
N GLU A 125 25.26 -14.40 -7.26
CA GLU A 125 24.74 -15.77 -7.31
C GLU A 125 24.64 -16.40 -5.89
N ALA A 126 25.61 -16.09 -5.02
CA ALA A 126 25.61 -16.57 -3.64
C ALA A 126 24.49 -15.93 -2.80
N ASP A 127 24.20 -14.64 -3.04
CA ASP A 127 23.11 -13.93 -2.37
C ASP A 127 21.74 -14.55 -2.76
N LEU A 128 21.54 -14.83 -4.05
CA LEU A 128 20.33 -15.53 -4.53
C LEU A 128 20.17 -16.91 -3.90
N LYS A 129 21.26 -17.68 -3.85
CA LYS A 129 21.26 -19.02 -3.24
C LYS A 129 20.89 -18.98 -1.75
N ALA A 130 21.36 -17.97 -1.00
CA ALA A 130 21.03 -17.83 0.41
C ALA A 130 19.54 -17.57 0.63
N LEU A 131 18.93 -16.65 -0.13
CA LEU A 131 17.48 -16.39 -0.07
C LEU A 131 16.67 -17.63 -0.45
N GLU A 132 17.10 -18.31 -1.50
CA GLU A 132 16.44 -19.53 -1.97
C GLU A 132 16.49 -20.65 -0.94
N SER A 133 17.66 -20.89 -0.33
CA SER A 133 17.82 -21.89 0.74
C SER A 133 16.91 -21.59 1.93
N TRP A 134 16.80 -20.32 2.32
CA TRP A 134 15.90 -19.92 3.39
C TRP A 134 14.43 -20.17 3.02
N ILE A 135 13.94 -19.67 1.88
CA ILE A 135 12.54 -19.87 1.48
C ILE A 135 12.23 -21.37 1.35
N THR A 136 13.17 -22.16 0.80
CA THR A 136 13.02 -23.62 0.69
C THR A 136 12.92 -24.28 2.07
N SER A 137 13.74 -23.85 3.04
CA SER A 137 13.77 -24.42 4.39
C SER A 137 12.51 -24.17 5.21
N LEU A 138 11.68 -23.19 4.84
CA LEU A 138 10.37 -22.98 5.47
C LEU A 138 9.43 -24.17 5.22
N GLY A 139 9.66 -24.96 4.15
CA GLY A 139 8.79 -26.06 3.77
C GLY A 139 7.36 -25.59 3.44
N ALA A 140 6.38 -26.48 3.49
CA ALA A 140 4.96 -26.10 3.41
C ALA A 140 4.40 -25.60 4.77
N ASN A 141 5.22 -25.61 5.82
CA ASN A 141 4.78 -25.32 7.18
C ASN A 141 5.09 -23.87 7.55
N GLN A 142 4.09 -23.01 7.45
CA GLN A 142 3.94 -21.87 8.37
C GLN A 142 2.52 -21.32 8.31
N SER A 143 1.60 -22.01 8.98
CA SER A 143 0.65 -21.29 9.83
C SER A 143 1.13 -21.56 11.26
N ALA A 144 1.58 -20.54 11.99
CA ALA A 144 1.63 -20.68 13.45
C ALA A 144 0.22 -21.14 13.87
N SER A 145 0.11 -22.31 14.49
CA SER A 145 -1.19 -22.77 14.97
C SER A 145 -1.67 -21.80 16.04
N CYS A 146 -2.78 -21.15 15.77
CA CYS A 146 -3.36 -20.16 16.65
C CYS A 146 -4.18 -20.85 17.71
N GLU A 147 -3.52 -21.62 18.59
CA GLU A 147 -4.19 -22.39 19.64
C GLU A 147 -5.03 -21.50 20.57
N SER A 148 -4.76 -20.19 20.60
CA SER A 148 -5.45 -19.20 21.43
C SER A 148 -6.55 -18.39 20.73
N HIS A 149 -6.66 -18.41 19.39
CA HIS A 149 -7.63 -17.56 18.68
C HIS A 149 -8.92 -18.32 18.38
N LYS A 150 -10.05 -17.72 18.72
CA LYS A 150 -11.35 -18.28 18.36
C LYS A 150 -11.70 -17.86 16.93
N PHE A 151 -11.86 -18.84 16.04
CA PHE A 151 -12.36 -18.61 14.69
C PHE A 151 -13.78 -18.00 14.76
N ILE A 152 -13.99 -16.90 14.02
CA ILE A 152 -15.25 -16.16 13.96
C ILE A 152 -15.89 -16.41 12.59
N ASP A 153 -16.86 -17.31 12.55
CA ASP A 153 -17.69 -17.53 11.35
C ASP A 153 -18.72 -16.39 11.15
N PRO A 154 -19.35 -16.28 9.97
CA PRO A 154 -20.31 -15.23 9.67
C PRO A 154 -21.53 -15.20 10.60
N SER A 155 -22.03 -16.36 11.04
CA SER A 155 -23.17 -16.46 11.96
C SER A 155 -22.81 -15.92 13.35
N MET A 156 -21.61 -16.22 13.83
CA MET A 156 -21.08 -15.68 15.09
C MET A 156 -20.88 -14.16 15.01
N MET A 157 -20.32 -13.68 13.90
CA MET A 157 -20.15 -12.25 13.62
C MET A 157 -21.49 -11.50 13.66
N VAL A 158 -22.52 -12.00 12.96
CA VAL A 158 -23.88 -11.43 13.02
C VAL A 158 -24.48 -11.55 14.41
N GLY A 159 -24.21 -12.64 15.14
CA GLY A 159 -24.66 -12.83 16.52
C GLY A 159 -24.14 -11.77 17.49
N TYR A 160 -22.87 -11.38 17.36
CA TYR A 160 -22.31 -10.26 18.13
C TYR A 160 -23.02 -8.94 17.81
N MET A 161 -23.21 -8.63 16.52
CA MET A 161 -23.89 -7.41 16.09
C MET A 161 -25.37 -7.37 16.50
N ALA A 162 -26.08 -8.48 16.41
CA ALA A 162 -27.48 -8.59 16.83
C ALA A 162 -27.63 -8.43 18.36
N THR A 163 -26.69 -8.96 19.14
CA THR A 163 -26.66 -8.75 20.60
C THR A 163 -26.34 -7.29 20.95
N ASP A 164 -25.47 -6.65 20.18
CA ASP A 164 -25.12 -5.25 20.37
C ASP A 164 -26.27 -4.29 20.02
N ILE A 165 -26.94 -4.48 18.88
CA ILE A 165 -27.99 -3.56 18.41
C ILE A 165 -29.19 -3.51 19.37
N GLU A 166 -29.44 -4.57 20.15
CA GLU A 166 -30.46 -4.58 21.20
C GLU A 166 -30.11 -3.64 22.36
N LYS A 167 -28.83 -3.49 22.68
CA LYS A 167 -28.32 -2.58 23.73
C LYS A 167 -28.27 -1.13 23.25
N VAL A 168 -28.23 -0.91 21.94
CA VAL A 168 -28.30 0.45 21.36
C VAL A 168 -29.69 1.04 21.57
N GLN A 169 -29.74 2.32 21.96
CA GLN A 169 -30.97 3.08 22.12
C GLN A 169 -31.84 3.00 20.85
N ARG A 170 -33.15 2.75 21.00
CA ARG A 170 -34.08 2.52 19.87
C ARG A 170 -33.99 3.58 18.77
N ALA A 171 -33.91 4.86 19.12
CA ALA A 171 -33.83 5.98 18.18
C ALA A 171 -32.51 6.04 17.38
N ARG A 172 -31.50 5.26 17.79
CA ARG A 172 -30.15 5.24 17.21
C ARG A 172 -29.91 4.01 16.34
N ARG A 173 -30.74 2.96 16.47
CA ARG A 173 -30.54 1.66 15.81
C ARG A 173 -30.51 1.77 14.29
N GLU A 174 -31.40 2.57 13.69
CA GLU A 174 -31.45 2.76 12.23
C GLU A 174 -30.17 3.38 11.66
N SER A 175 -29.48 4.20 12.46
CA SER A 175 -28.21 4.82 12.09
C SER A 175 -26.98 3.98 12.46
N THR A 176 -27.13 2.83 13.14
CA THR A 176 -25.98 2.02 13.54
C THR A 176 -25.47 1.17 12.38
N ARG A 177 -24.15 1.12 12.22
CA ARG A 177 -23.43 0.25 11.28
C ARG A 177 -22.21 -0.37 11.98
N TYR A 178 -21.57 -1.32 11.33
CA TYR A 178 -20.39 -2.00 11.87
C TYR A 178 -19.26 -2.07 10.85
N LEU A 179 -18.02 -2.03 11.33
CA LEU A 179 -16.83 -2.28 10.53
C LEU A 179 -16.17 -3.56 11.03
N THR A 180 -15.83 -4.48 10.13
CA THR A 180 -15.31 -5.80 10.50
C THR A 180 -13.84 -5.99 10.13
N LEU A 181 -13.11 -6.67 11.01
CA LEU A 181 -11.73 -7.14 10.84
C LEU A 181 -11.62 -8.65 11.17
N THR A 182 -12.75 -9.35 11.27
CA THR A 182 -12.85 -10.76 11.68
C THR A 182 -12.01 -11.68 10.79
N HIS A 183 -11.99 -11.45 9.48
CA HIS A 183 -11.17 -12.21 8.53
C HIS A 183 -9.67 -12.08 8.81
N LEU A 184 -9.21 -10.94 9.34
CA LEU A 184 -7.81 -10.75 9.74
C LEU A 184 -7.48 -11.47 11.05
N ALA A 185 -8.44 -11.60 11.97
CA ALA A 185 -8.26 -12.44 13.16
C ALA A 185 -8.25 -13.93 12.80
N ASN A 186 -9.10 -14.35 11.84
CA ASN A 186 -9.18 -15.74 11.37
C ASN A 186 -7.91 -16.23 10.64
N ILE A 187 -7.08 -15.32 10.12
CA ILE A 187 -5.73 -15.65 9.61
C ILE A 187 -4.61 -15.30 10.61
N CYS A 188 -4.97 -15.00 11.86
CA CYS A 188 -4.06 -14.77 12.97
C CYS A 188 -3.05 -13.64 12.76
N VAL A 189 -3.51 -12.50 12.26
CA VAL A 189 -2.74 -11.27 12.33
C VAL A 189 -2.30 -11.01 13.78
N SER A 190 -1.02 -10.68 13.98
CA SER A 190 -0.46 -10.44 15.31
C SER A 190 -1.20 -9.34 16.08
N ALA A 191 -1.18 -9.39 17.41
CA ALA A 191 -1.84 -8.39 18.25
C ALA A 191 -1.36 -6.95 17.97
N GLU A 192 -0.07 -6.79 17.67
CA GLU A 192 0.53 -5.49 17.29
C GLU A 192 -0.05 -4.97 15.98
N ALA A 193 -0.11 -5.82 14.95
CA ALA A 193 -0.67 -5.45 13.65
C ALA A 193 -2.18 -5.20 13.75
N MET A 194 -2.93 -6.05 14.47
CA MET A 194 -4.36 -5.86 14.69
C MET A 194 -4.67 -4.55 15.43
N LYS A 195 -3.85 -4.17 16.41
CA LYS A 195 -3.96 -2.86 17.07
C LYS A 195 -3.78 -1.70 16.09
N VAL A 196 -2.80 -1.79 15.18
CA VAL A 196 -2.59 -0.76 14.15
C VAL A 196 -3.79 -0.71 13.20
N TYR A 197 -4.31 -1.85 12.76
CA TYR A 197 -5.47 -1.93 11.86
C TYR A 197 -6.73 -1.35 12.50
N ARG A 198 -7.02 -1.68 13.77
CA ARG A 198 -8.14 -1.11 14.51
C ARG A 198 -8.05 0.41 14.62
N GLN A 199 -6.88 0.94 14.98
CA GLN A 199 -6.65 2.38 15.05
C GLN A 199 -6.68 3.04 13.67
N GLY A 200 -6.21 2.37 12.62
CA GLY A 200 -6.33 2.79 11.23
C GLY A 200 -7.78 3.02 10.82
N ALA A 201 -8.67 2.07 11.13
CA ALA A 201 -10.11 2.21 10.87
C ALA A 201 -10.72 3.39 11.64
N ILE A 202 -10.38 3.58 12.93
CA ILE A 202 -10.88 4.69 13.74
C ILE A 202 -10.39 6.05 13.22
N LYS A 203 -9.10 6.15 12.88
CA LYS A 203 -8.51 7.36 12.30
C LYS A 203 -9.16 7.69 10.96
N PHE A 204 -9.37 6.68 10.13
CA PHE A 204 -10.03 6.83 8.84
C PHE A 204 -11.46 7.36 9.00
N ILE A 205 -12.28 6.73 9.84
CA ILE A 205 -13.68 7.16 10.04
C ILE A 205 -13.78 8.61 10.53
N ASN A 206 -12.92 9.03 11.47
CA ASN A 206 -12.88 10.43 11.89
C ASN A 206 -12.41 11.38 10.78
N SER A 207 -11.53 10.93 9.90
CA SER A 207 -11.07 11.70 8.72
C SER A 207 -12.12 11.82 7.62
N MET A 208 -13.23 11.08 7.74
CA MET A 208 -14.39 11.14 6.83
C MET A 208 -15.65 11.74 7.48
N SER A 209 -15.55 12.17 8.74
CA SER A 209 -16.68 12.74 9.48
C SER A 209 -16.96 14.18 9.08
N GLN A 210 -18.24 14.51 8.94
CA GLN A 210 -18.75 15.87 8.78
C GLN A 210 -19.12 16.52 10.12
N SER A 211 -19.07 15.76 11.21
CA SER A 211 -19.40 16.22 12.56
C SER A 211 -18.26 17.03 13.18
N SER A 212 -18.61 17.92 14.13
CA SER A 212 -17.65 18.60 15.00
C SER A 212 -17.15 17.72 16.14
N ASP A 213 -17.86 16.65 16.46
CA ASP A 213 -17.47 15.76 17.53
C ASP A 213 -16.48 14.71 17.03
N VAL A 214 -15.45 14.46 17.84
CA VAL A 214 -14.53 13.35 17.63
C VAL A 214 -15.21 12.08 18.11
N VAL A 215 -15.28 11.07 17.25
CA VAL A 215 -15.86 9.78 17.61
C VAL A 215 -14.79 8.81 18.11
N LYS A 216 -15.07 8.15 19.23
CA LYS A 216 -14.34 6.98 19.69
C LYS A 216 -15.20 5.76 19.41
N LEU A 217 -14.67 4.80 18.65
CA LEU A 217 -15.41 3.60 18.30
C LEU A 217 -15.27 2.53 19.39
N GLU A 218 -16.35 1.79 19.62
CA GLU A 218 -16.39 0.66 20.54
C GLU A 218 -16.25 -0.63 19.75
N ALA A 219 -15.40 -1.55 20.22
CA ALA A 219 -15.35 -2.91 19.72
C ALA A 219 -16.33 -3.77 20.52
N ILE A 220 -17.17 -4.56 19.83
CA ILE A 220 -18.33 -5.21 20.46
C ILE A 220 -18.15 -6.71 20.70
N ASP A 221 -17.07 -7.28 20.21
CA ASP A 221 -16.72 -8.70 20.31
C ASP A 221 -15.44 -8.90 21.14
N PRO A 222 -15.22 -10.11 21.71
CA PRO A 222 -14.06 -10.38 22.58
C PRO A 222 -12.69 -10.22 21.90
N GLU A 223 -12.59 -10.47 20.59
CA GLU A 223 -11.35 -10.31 19.81
C GLU A 223 -11.13 -8.84 19.38
N GLU A 224 -12.06 -7.95 19.71
CA GLU A 224 -12.10 -6.55 19.34
C GLU A 224 -11.95 -6.34 17.80
N THR A 225 -12.69 -7.11 17.02
CA THR A 225 -12.63 -7.13 15.55
C THR A 225 -13.84 -6.48 14.87
N ILE A 226 -14.90 -6.15 15.62
CA ILE A 226 -16.13 -5.55 15.11
C ILE A 226 -16.32 -4.19 15.77
N LEU A 227 -16.11 -3.12 15.00
CA LEU A 227 -16.24 -1.73 15.46
C LEU A 227 -17.63 -1.19 15.17
N ARG A 228 -18.35 -0.73 16.20
CA ARG A 228 -19.64 -0.07 16.03
C ARG A 228 -19.46 1.39 15.64
N ILE A 229 -20.16 1.80 14.58
CA ILE A 229 -20.29 3.21 14.18
C ILE A 229 -21.76 3.62 14.18
N ASN A 230 -22.02 4.92 14.30
CA ASN A 230 -23.34 5.47 14.08
C ASN A 230 -23.27 6.62 13.09
N LEU A 231 -24.05 6.54 12.01
CA LEU A 231 -24.03 7.50 10.91
C LEU A 231 -24.32 8.93 11.39
N THR A 232 -25.19 9.09 12.38
CA THR A 232 -25.52 10.41 12.94
C THR A 232 -24.31 11.06 13.63
N ASP A 233 -23.45 10.29 14.30
CA ASP A 233 -22.24 10.83 14.93
C ASP A 233 -21.20 11.28 13.92
N LEU A 234 -21.26 10.73 12.70
CA LEU A 234 -20.37 11.07 11.59
C LEU A 234 -20.93 12.21 10.74
N GLY A 235 -22.18 12.65 10.97
CA GLY A 235 -22.88 13.54 10.04
C GLY A 235 -23.19 12.88 8.69
N TRP A 236 -23.25 11.55 8.64
CA TRP A 236 -23.60 10.77 7.47
C TRP A 236 -25.10 10.49 7.43
N SER A 237 -25.64 10.46 6.22
CA SER A 237 -27.01 10.01 5.96
C SER A 237 -27.04 8.53 5.57
N ALA A 238 -28.23 7.92 5.55
CA ALA A 238 -28.41 6.57 4.99
C ALA A 238 -27.94 6.50 3.52
N ALA A 239 -28.16 7.58 2.74
CA ALA A 239 -27.71 7.66 1.35
C ALA A 239 -26.17 7.68 1.22
N ASP A 240 -25.44 8.20 2.21
CA ASP A 240 -23.98 8.14 2.22
C ASP A 240 -23.50 6.69 2.45
N TRP A 241 -24.19 5.93 3.31
CA TRP A 241 -23.95 4.48 3.46
C TRP A 241 -24.32 3.69 2.19
N ASP A 242 -25.41 4.06 1.52
CA ASP A 242 -25.81 3.40 0.27
C ASP A 242 -24.73 3.56 -0.82
N LYS A 243 -24.02 4.70 -0.88
CA LYS A 243 -22.87 4.87 -1.77
C LYS A 243 -21.73 3.90 -1.45
N VAL A 244 -21.48 3.64 -0.16
CA VAL A 244 -20.50 2.65 0.29
C VAL A 244 -20.94 1.24 -0.17
N LEU A 245 -22.18 0.84 0.13
CA LEU A 245 -22.67 -0.48 -0.25
C LEU A 245 -22.73 -0.69 -1.76
N ALA A 246 -23.04 0.36 -2.53
CA ALA A 246 -23.17 0.29 -3.99
C ALA A 246 -21.88 -0.16 -4.71
N VAL A 247 -20.76 -0.16 -3.99
CA VAL A 247 -19.42 -0.47 -4.50
C VAL A 247 -18.72 -1.56 -3.69
N TYR A 248 -19.38 -2.11 -2.68
CA TYR A 248 -18.85 -3.13 -1.79
C TYR A 248 -18.88 -4.51 -2.45
N PRO A 249 -17.73 -5.18 -2.67
CA PRO A 249 -17.70 -6.45 -3.41
C PRO A 249 -18.06 -7.67 -2.55
N TYR A 250 -18.08 -7.54 -1.23
CA TYR A 250 -18.32 -8.64 -0.28
C TYR A 250 -19.75 -8.60 0.29
N ASN A 251 -20.73 -8.31 -0.56
CA ASN A 251 -22.13 -8.16 -0.20
C ASN A 251 -22.82 -9.53 -0.02
N VAL A 252 -22.41 -10.24 1.02
CA VAL A 252 -22.92 -11.56 1.40
C VAL A 252 -23.28 -11.59 2.89
N GLU A 253 -24.23 -12.44 3.27
CA GLU A 253 -24.69 -12.59 4.66
C GLU A 253 -25.04 -14.05 5.00
N PRO A 254 -24.93 -14.48 6.27
CA PRO A 254 -25.39 -15.80 6.68
C PRO A 254 -26.91 -15.90 6.71
N ASP A 255 -27.43 -17.05 6.31
CA ASP A 255 -28.86 -17.37 6.38
C ASP A 255 -29.32 -17.76 7.79
N VAL A 256 -29.32 -16.80 8.71
CA VAL A 256 -29.75 -17.00 10.10
C VAL A 256 -30.76 -15.95 10.53
N GLN A 257 -31.64 -16.30 11.49
CA GLN A 257 -32.69 -15.40 11.98
C GLN A 257 -32.14 -14.07 12.52
N LEU A 258 -30.93 -14.08 13.11
CA LEU A 258 -30.28 -12.89 13.64
C LEU A 258 -29.92 -11.86 12.54
N THR A 259 -29.71 -12.31 11.31
CA THR A 259 -29.52 -11.42 10.15
C THR A 259 -30.75 -10.55 9.92
N SER A 260 -31.95 -11.14 10.00
CA SER A 260 -33.23 -10.42 9.86
C SER A 260 -33.47 -9.44 11.02
N VAL A 261 -33.04 -9.78 12.24
CA VAL A 261 -33.10 -8.86 13.40
C VAL A 261 -32.23 -7.64 13.14
N LEU A 262 -31.00 -7.87 12.69
CA LEU A 262 -30.01 -6.82 12.45
C LEU A 262 -30.43 -5.89 11.31
N THR A 263 -30.80 -6.43 10.15
CA THR A 263 -31.28 -5.64 8.99
C THR A 263 -32.58 -4.91 9.30
N GLY A 264 -33.50 -5.56 10.02
CA GLY A 264 -34.77 -4.97 10.44
C GLY A 264 -34.60 -3.78 11.40
N ALA A 265 -33.61 -3.85 12.30
CA ALA A 265 -33.29 -2.79 13.27
C ALA A 265 -32.51 -1.62 12.64
N THR A 266 -31.60 -1.91 11.71
CA THR A 266 -30.72 -0.92 11.07
C THR A 266 -31.29 -0.32 9.77
N LYS A 267 -32.40 -0.88 9.27
CA LYS A 267 -33.10 -0.44 8.05
C LYS A 267 -32.19 -0.36 6.82
N THR A 268 -31.23 -1.26 6.72
CA THR A 268 -30.30 -1.39 5.59
C THR A 268 -30.18 -2.86 5.19
N PRO A 269 -30.02 -3.19 3.90
CA PRO A 269 -29.81 -4.57 3.47
C PRO A 269 -28.52 -5.15 4.03
N LEU A 270 -27.49 -4.33 4.23
CA LEU A 270 -26.23 -4.76 4.84
C LEU A 270 -25.73 -3.68 5.82
N PRO A 271 -25.70 -3.96 7.15
CA PRO A 271 -25.28 -2.99 8.16
C PRO A 271 -23.80 -3.05 8.51
N TYR A 272 -23.01 -3.85 7.81
CA TYR A 272 -21.58 -3.98 8.06
C TYR A 272 -20.78 -4.01 6.76
N VAL A 273 -19.55 -3.51 6.83
CA VAL A 273 -18.54 -3.68 5.78
C VAL A 273 -17.19 -3.97 6.41
N ARG A 274 -16.32 -4.60 5.64
CA ARG A 274 -14.93 -4.81 6.02
C ARG A 274 -14.18 -3.48 6.17
N ALA A 275 -13.50 -3.31 7.30
CA ALA A 275 -12.80 -2.07 7.64
C ALA A 275 -11.56 -1.83 6.77
N ASP A 276 -10.84 -2.90 6.40
CA ASP A 276 -9.69 -2.84 5.50
C ASP A 276 -10.08 -2.37 4.09
N TRP A 277 -11.13 -2.96 3.53
CA TRP A 277 -11.72 -2.54 2.26
C TRP A 277 -12.22 -1.11 2.29
N LEU A 278 -12.98 -0.73 3.32
CA LEU A 278 -13.56 0.61 3.41
C LEU A 278 -12.44 1.64 3.49
N THR A 279 -11.42 1.39 4.30
CA THR A 279 -10.27 2.29 4.44
C THR A 279 -9.52 2.42 3.11
N PHE A 280 -9.25 1.32 2.41
CA PHE A 280 -8.60 1.37 1.09
C PHE A 280 -9.42 2.13 0.05
N THR A 281 -10.72 1.82 -0.05
CA THR A 281 -11.59 2.31 -1.13
C THR A 281 -12.06 3.74 -0.90
N ALA A 282 -12.41 4.08 0.33
CA ALA A 282 -12.96 5.39 0.69
C ALA A 282 -11.91 6.42 1.14
N ALA A 283 -10.64 6.03 1.32
CA ALA A 283 -9.54 6.98 1.47
C ALA A 283 -9.06 7.59 0.14
N GLN A 284 -9.68 7.22 -0.98
CA GLN A 284 -9.35 7.74 -2.31
C GLN A 284 -10.60 8.00 -3.17
N PRO A 285 -10.52 8.88 -4.18
CA PRO A 285 -11.63 9.16 -5.09
C PRO A 285 -12.10 7.92 -5.88
N PRO A 286 -13.39 7.88 -6.28
CA PRO A 286 -14.40 8.93 -6.08
C PRO A 286 -15.05 8.92 -4.68
N LEU A 287 -14.97 7.81 -3.94
CA LEU A 287 -15.74 7.65 -2.70
C LEU A 287 -15.25 8.59 -1.59
N TYR A 288 -13.95 8.91 -1.55
CA TYR A 288 -13.40 9.95 -0.68
C TYR A 288 -14.11 11.29 -0.87
N ASP A 289 -14.19 11.75 -2.13
CA ASP A 289 -14.79 13.03 -2.47
C ASP A 289 -16.30 13.04 -2.17
N ASP A 290 -16.98 11.93 -2.46
CA ASP A 290 -18.43 11.80 -2.27
C ASP A 290 -18.84 11.81 -0.80
N LEU A 291 -18.06 11.15 0.07
CA LEU A 291 -18.34 11.07 1.51
C LEU A 291 -17.94 12.37 2.23
N LEU A 292 -16.83 13.00 1.81
CA LEU A 292 -16.48 14.32 2.32
C LEU A 292 -17.27 15.47 1.68
N LYS A 293 -18.07 15.17 0.65
CA LYS A 293 -18.90 16.12 -0.10
C LYS A 293 -18.04 17.25 -0.68
N LEU A 294 -16.85 16.91 -1.16
CA LEU A 294 -15.89 17.89 -1.65
C LEU A 294 -16.46 18.61 -2.90
N PRO A 295 -16.28 19.93 -3.01
CA PRO A 295 -16.70 20.66 -4.19
C PRO A 295 -15.78 20.33 -5.38
N THR A 296 -16.26 20.59 -6.59
CA THR A 296 -15.51 20.32 -7.83
C THR A 296 -14.45 21.39 -8.15
N THR A 297 -14.42 22.49 -7.38
CA THR A 297 -13.44 23.56 -7.53
C THR A 297 -12.81 23.98 -6.20
N PHE A 298 -11.54 24.40 -6.27
CA PHE A 298 -10.76 24.96 -5.17
C PHE A 298 -11.42 26.22 -4.59
N GLN A 299 -11.97 27.08 -5.43
CA GLN A 299 -12.70 28.28 -4.99
C GLN A 299 -13.98 27.91 -4.24
N GLY A 300 -14.66 26.84 -4.67
CA GLY A 300 -15.77 26.24 -3.93
C GLY A 300 -15.34 25.78 -2.54
N LEU A 301 -14.21 25.06 -2.46
CA LEU A 301 -13.66 24.59 -1.18
C LEU A 301 -13.29 25.76 -0.26
N ALA A 302 -12.57 26.76 -0.76
CA ALA A 302 -12.19 27.94 0.01
C ALA A 302 -13.43 28.65 0.57
N LYS A 303 -14.48 28.83 -0.25
CA LYS A 303 -15.75 29.40 0.18
C LYS A 303 -16.42 28.57 1.27
N GLU A 304 -16.50 27.25 1.12
CA GLU A 304 -17.05 26.35 2.13
C GLU A 304 -16.28 26.40 3.44
N GLN A 305 -14.97 26.60 3.39
CA GLN A 305 -14.10 26.76 4.56
C GLN A 305 -14.09 28.19 5.14
N GLY A 306 -14.85 29.12 4.55
CA GLY A 306 -14.92 30.52 4.99
C GLY A 306 -13.65 31.31 4.69
N VAL A 307 -12.86 30.90 3.69
CA VAL A 307 -11.58 31.49 3.34
C VAL A 307 -11.74 32.42 2.15
N ASN A 308 -11.45 33.71 2.34
CA ASN A 308 -11.28 34.67 1.26
C ASN A 308 -9.79 34.85 0.96
N LEU A 309 -9.29 34.11 -0.03
CA LEU A 309 -7.87 34.07 -0.39
C LEU A 309 -7.33 35.46 -0.76
N GLU A 310 -8.02 36.15 -1.66
CA GLU A 310 -7.61 37.46 -2.17
C GLU A 310 -7.55 38.50 -1.06
N ALA A 311 -8.58 38.57 -0.21
CA ALA A 311 -8.59 39.48 0.94
C ALA A 311 -7.50 39.11 1.96
N ASN A 312 -7.26 37.82 2.20
CA ASN A 312 -6.22 37.38 3.13
C ASN A 312 -4.81 37.73 2.63
N ILE A 313 -4.56 37.60 1.32
CA ILE A 313 -3.28 37.99 0.71
C ILE A 313 -3.12 39.51 0.79
N ARG A 314 -4.14 40.26 0.35
CA ARG A 314 -4.11 41.73 0.33
C ARG A 314 -3.89 42.35 1.72
N ASN A 315 -4.44 41.73 2.76
CA ASN A 315 -4.37 42.21 4.13
C ASN A 315 -3.26 41.55 4.98
N PHE A 316 -2.33 40.80 4.36
CA PHE A 316 -1.24 40.09 5.04
C PHE A 316 -1.69 39.10 6.13
N VAL A 317 -2.91 38.59 6.02
CA VAL A 317 -3.44 37.51 6.88
C VAL A 317 -2.86 36.17 6.43
N ALA A 318 -2.70 35.97 5.12
CA ALA A 318 -2.04 34.79 4.56
C ALA A 318 -0.59 34.70 5.05
N GLN A 319 -0.12 33.50 5.35
CA GLN A 319 1.27 33.26 5.77
C GLN A 319 1.95 32.28 4.82
N ARG A 320 3.06 32.68 4.22
CA ARG A 320 3.74 31.96 3.12
C ARG A 320 5.09 31.40 3.53
N SER A 321 5.45 30.28 2.91
CA SER A 321 6.81 29.73 2.93
C SER A 321 7.11 29.11 1.57
N GLY A 322 8.17 29.58 0.91
CA GLY A 322 8.64 29.08 -0.37
C GLY A 322 10.02 28.45 -0.27
N PHE A 323 10.25 27.38 -1.04
CA PHE A 323 11.50 26.62 -0.98
C PHE A 323 11.79 25.91 -2.31
N GLN A 324 13.08 25.68 -2.61
CA GLN A 324 13.52 25.09 -3.87
C GLN A 324 13.21 23.57 -3.97
N LYS A 325 13.27 22.85 -2.84
CA LYS A 325 13.15 21.39 -2.81
C LYS A 325 12.02 20.93 -1.88
N SER A 326 11.12 20.11 -2.41
CA SER A 326 10.05 19.46 -1.66
C SER A 326 10.29 17.95 -1.59
N GLY A 327 9.71 17.27 -0.60
CA GLY A 327 9.67 15.81 -0.54
C GLY A 327 8.74 15.15 -1.56
N VAL A 328 7.86 15.92 -2.22
CA VAL A 328 6.88 15.42 -3.21
C VAL A 328 6.93 16.16 -4.56
N SER A 329 7.10 17.49 -4.56
CA SER A 329 7.26 18.28 -5.80
C SER A 329 8.66 18.12 -6.40
N GLN A 330 8.74 18.07 -7.73
CA GLN A 330 10.01 17.99 -8.47
C GLN A 330 10.69 19.36 -8.62
N ASN A 331 10.00 20.47 -8.32
CA ASN A 331 10.46 21.85 -8.47
C ASN A 331 10.23 22.67 -7.19
N ASN A 332 10.52 23.97 -7.23
CA ASN A 332 10.20 24.88 -6.14
C ASN A 332 8.71 24.82 -5.78
N ARG A 333 8.39 25.04 -4.51
CA ARG A 333 7.03 24.96 -3.99
C ARG A 333 6.77 26.10 -3.03
N LEU A 334 5.56 26.64 -3.06
CA LEU A 334 5.06 27.62 -2.10
C LEU A 334 3.93 26.98 -1.30
N ILE A 335 3.98 27.10 0.02
CA ILE A 335 2.82 26.82 0.89
C ILE A 335 2.27 28.12 1.45
N GLU A 336 0.95 28.19 1.59
CA GLU A 336 0.21 29.37 2.03
C GLU A 336 -0.87 28.96 3.03
N ARG A 337 -0.83 29.57 4.21
CA ARG A 337 -1.75 29.30 5.31
C ARG A 337 -2.78 30.41 5.42
N HIS A 338 -4.05 30.03 5.51
CA HIS A 338 -5.16 30.90 5.85
C HIS A 338 -5.88 30.42 7.11
N PRO A 339 -6.43 31.33 7.94
CA PRO A 339 -7.43 30.95 8.93
C PRO A 339 -8.68 30.45 8.21
N SER A 340 -9.32 29.42 8.76
CA SER A 340 -10.59 28.87 8.27
C SER A 340 -11.61 28.75 9.40
N LYS A 341 -12.87 28.52 9.05
CA LYS A 341 -13.97 28.36 10.02
C LYS A 341 -13.71 27.26 11.08
N SER A 342 -12.93 26.23 10.74
CA SER A 342 -12.69 25.05 11.58
C SER A 342 -11.23 24.92 12.04
N GLY A 343 -10.39 25.92 11.76
CA GLY A 343 -9.00 25.99 12.19
C GLY A 343 -8.12 26.62 11.12
N TYR A 344 -7.59 25.79 10.23
CA TYR A 344 -6.65 26.17 9.19
C TYR A 344 -7.07 25.71 7.81
N PHE A 345 -6.50 26.38 6.81
CA PHE A 345 -6.55 26.03 5.40
C PHE A 345 -5.15 26.27 4.83
N TRP A 346 -4.42 25.20 4.57
CA TRP A 346 -3.12 25.24 3.92
C TRP A 346 -3.29 24.89 2.47
N THR A 347 -2.91 25.79 1.57
CA THR A 347 -2.83 25.50 0.14
C THR A 347 -1.38 25.56 -0.30
N SER A 348 -1.06 24.83 -1.34
CA SER A 348 0.23 24.87 -2.00
C SER A 348 0.08 25.30 -3.46
N TYR A 349 1.14 25.90 -3.97
CA TYR A 349 1.31 26.18 -5.38
C TYR A 349 2.51 25.36 -5.86
N ASP A 350 2.26 24.45 -6.79
CA ASP A 350 3.22 23.51 -7.35
C ASP A 350 3.58 23.91 -8.78
N PHE A 351 4.84 23.69 -9.15
CA PHE A 351 5.42 24.23 -10.37
C PHE A 351 5.97 23.11 -11.25
N GLY A 352 5.79 23.24 -12.56
CA GLY A 352 6.34 22.37 -13.60
C GLY A 352 7.78 22.71 -13.98
N GLY A 353 8.30 23.85 -13.52
CA GLY A 353 9.68 24.29 -13.71
C GLY A 353 10.17 25.25 -12.63
N ASN A 354 11.44 25.69 -12.76
CA ASN A 354 12.13 26.59 -11.82
C ASN A 354 12.69 27.86 -12.50
N ARG A 355 12.12 28.28 -13.63
CA ARG A 355 12.69 29.37 -14.47
C ARG A 355 11.63 30.38 -14.88
N GLY A 356 12.06 31.61 -15.15
CA GLY A 356 11.17 32.70 -15.55
C GLY A 356 10.04 32.88 -14.56
N VAL A 357 8.81 33.07 -15.05
CA VAL A 357 7.61 33.25 -14.22
C VAL A 357 7.29 32.08 -13.27
N GLN A 358 7.96 30.94 -13.41
CA GLN A 358 7.81 29.78 -12.51
C GLN A 358 8.88 29.73 -11.40
N SER A 359 9.88 30.60 -11.45
CA SER A 359 10.89 30.73 -10.40
C SER A 359 10.34 31.58 -9.25
N LEU A 360 10.05 30.96 -8.11
CA LEU A 360 9.64 31.69 -6.90
C LEU A 360 10.70 32.68 -6.39
N PHE A 361 11.97 32.46 -6.75
CA PHE A 361 13.07 33.34 -6.39
C PHE A 361 13.12 34.59 -7.27
N GLU A 362 12.53 34.57 -8.46
CA GLU A 362 12.41 35.74 -9.33
C GLU A 362 11.03 36.41 -9.19
N HIS A 363 9.98 35.60 -9.02
CA HIS A 363 8.58 36.01 -8.90
C HIS A 363 7.98 35.50 -7.59
N PRO A 364 8.24 36.16 -6.44
CA PRO A 364 7.80 35.67 -5.13
C PRO A 364 6.35 36.04 -4.76
N LEU A 365 5.68 36.86 -5.58
CA LEU A 365 4.31 37.33 -5.38
C LEU A 365 3.35 36.57 -6.31
N GLY A 366 2.04 36.69 -6.10
CA GLY A 366 1.04 35.95 -6.88
C GLY A 366 -0.09 35.37 -6.01
N PRO A 367 -0.99 34.55 -6.58
CA PRO A 367 -0.98 34.05 -7.96
C PRO A 367 -1.42 35.09 -9.01
N GLU A 368 -1.93 36.25 -8.59
CA GLU A 368 -2.30 37.37 -9.46
C GLU A 368 -1.44 38.61 -9.18
N GLY A 369 -1.37 39.53 -10.15
CA GLY A 369 -0.62 40.79 -10.05
C GLY A 369 0.59 40.87 -10.99
N LYS A 370 1.30 42.01 -10.93
CA LYS A 370 2.39 42.33 -11.87
C LYS A 370 3.62 41.44 -11.74
N ASP A 371 3.97 41.05 -10.51
CA ASP A 371 5.14 40.20 -10.18
C ASP A 371 4.69 38.78 -9.80
N ALA A 372 3.57 38.33 -10.37
CA ALA A 372 2.94 37.05 -10.04
C ALA A 372 3.73 35.84 -10.58
N PHE A 373 3.85 34.81 -9.75
CA PHE A 373 4.31 33.49 -10.15
C PHE A 373 3.25 32.76 -10.99
N HIS A 374 3.71 31.83 -11.82
CA HIS A 374 2.87 30.91 -12.59
C HIS A 374 3.04 29.47 -12.11
N HIS A 375 1.99 28.93 -11.49
CA HIS A 375 1.93 27.56 -10.95
C HIS A 375 1.11 26.64 -11.87
N ASP A 376 1.31 25.32 -11.75
CA ASP A 376 0.68 24.30 -12.59
C ASP A 376 -0.39 23.47 -11.84
N GLY A 377 -0.39 23.52 -10.51
CA GLY A 377 -1.37 22.85 -9.68
C GLY A 377 -1.21 23.18 -8.20
N GLY A 378 -2.04 22.57 -7.37
CA GLY A 378 -1.95 22.74 -5.94
C GLY A 378 -2.55 21.58 -5.16
N GLU A 379 -2.09 21.46 -3.92
CA GLU A 379 -2.64 20.58 -2.90
C GLU A 379 -3.12 21.43 -1.72
N THR A 380 -4.31 21.12 -1.20
CA THR A 380 -4.87 21.77 -0.01
C THR A 380 -5.06 20.76 1.12
N ILE A 381 -4.65 21.16 2.32
CA ILE A 381 -4.92 20.45 3.58
C ILE A 381 -5.69 21.40 4.50
N PHE A 382 -6.87 20.98 4.95
CA PHE A 382 -7.73 21.83 5.77
C PHE A 382 -8.24 21.09 7.00
N SER A 383 -8.48 21.83 8.07
CA SER A 383 -9.03 21.25 9.30
C SER A 383 -10.53 20.99 9.14
N LEU A 384 -10.93 19.75 9.38
CA LEU A 384 -12.33 19.36 9.53
C LEU A 384 -12.88 19.87 10.89
N PRO A 385 -14.21 19.98 11.05
CA PRO A 385 -14.82 20.47 12.28
C PRO A 385 -14.37 19.74 13.55
N ASN A 386 -14.20 18.41 13.48
CA ASN A 386 -13.71 17.57 14.58
C ASN A 386 -12.20 17.70 14.87
N GLY A 387 -11.46 18.47 14.06
CA GLY A 387 -10.01 18.66 14.18
C GLY A 387 -9.17 17.66 13.39
N PHE A 388 -9.77 16.68 12.70
CA PHE A 388 -9.07 15.86 11.70
C PHE A 388 -8.78 16.68 10.43
N GLN A 389 -8.12 16.08 9.44
CA GLN A 389 -7.71 16.76 8.20
C GLN A 389 -8.48 16.24 6.99
N GLY A 390 -8.89 17.17 6.12
CA GLY A 390 -9.34 16.92 4.76
C GLY A 390 -8.27 17.31 3.74
N TYR A 391 -8.32 16.69 2.56
CA TYR A 391 -7.31 16.81 1.52
C TYR A 391 -7.97 17.12 0.17
N TYR A 392 -7.28 17.89 -0.66
CA TYR A 392 -7.76 18.29 -1.98
C TYR A 392 -6.59 18.44 -2.95
N LEU A 393 -6.76 18.02 -4.19
CA LEU A 393 -5.83 18.29 -5.28
C LEU A 393 -6.55 19.10 -6.36
N ASN A 394 -5.85 20.04 -6.99
CA ASN A 394 -6.42 20.84 -8.06
C ASN A 394 -5.42 21.22 -9.16
N THR A 395 -5.96 21.51 -10.35
CA THR A 395 -5.22 22.17 -11.43
C THR A 395 -4.94 23.63 -11.06
N ALA A 396 -4.08 24.32 -11.82
CA ALA A 396 -3.85 25.76 -11.66
C ALA A 396 -5.13 26.63 -11.78
N LYS A 397 -6.16 26.14 -12.49
CA LYS A 397 -7.46 26.82 -12.62
C LYS A 397 -8.39 26.54 -11.43
N GLY A 398 -8.01 25.62 -10.55
CA GLY A 398 -8.80 25.20 -9.40
C GLY A 398 -9.73 24.03 -9.66
N GLU A 399 -9.67 23.36 -10.81
CA GLU A 399 -10.48 22.15 -11.05
C GLU A 399 -9.96 20.98 -10.20
N ARG A 400 -10.85 20.24 -9.52
CA ARG A 400 -10.45 19.09 -8.67
C ARG A 400 -9.76 18.01 -9.48
N LEU A 401 -8.76 17.38 -8.87
CA LEU A 401 -8.05 16.23 -9.40
C LEU A 401 -8.17 15.03 -8.44
N ASP A 402 -8.36 13.85 -9.02
CA ASP A 402 -8.26 12.60 -8.24
C ASP A 402 -6.79 12.22 -8.00
N LYS A 403 -5.93 12.53 -8.97
CA LYS A 403 -4.49 12.22 -8.97
C LYS A 403 -3.68 13.40 -9.50
N GLY A 404 -2.60 13.72 -8.81
CA GLY A 404 -1.62 14.71 -9.23
C GLY A 404 -0.76 14.22 -10.43
N PRO A 405 -0.42 15.07 -11.40
CA PRO A 405 0.47 14.69 -12.49
C PRO A 405 1.87 14.34 -11.99
N THR A 406 2.38 13.14 -12.34
CA THR A 406 3.69 12.62 -11.87
C THR A 406 4.91 13.43 -12.35
N VAL A 407 4.73 14.29 -13.33
CA VAL A 407 5.75 15.25 -13.78
C VAL A 407 5.90 16.44 -12.83
N ILE A 408 4.89 16.71 -11.98
CA ILE A 408 4.89 17.81 -11.00
C ILE A 408 5.13 17.26 -9.59
N VAL A 409 4.31 16.31 -9.15
CA VAL A 409 4.35 15.74 -7.79
C VAL A 409 4.40 14.21 -7.84
N ARG A 410 5.12 13.59 -6.90
CA ARG A 410 5.24 12.13 -6.82
C ARG A 410 5.09 11.61 -5.40
N ASP A 411 4.41 10.47 -5.28
CA ASP A 411 4.37 9.65 -4.08
C ASP A 411 5.14 8.35 -4.28
N LEU A 412 6.36 8.28 -3.73
CA LEU A 412 7.23 7.10 -3.86
C LEU A 412 6.67 5.84 -3.16
N SER A 413 5.66 6.00 -2.29
CA SER A 413 4.97 4.88 -1.65
C SER A 413 3.91 4.23 -2.54
N ARG A 414 3.46 4.88 -3.63
CA ARG A 414 2.43 4.35 -4.53
C ARG A 414 3.04 3.68 -5.76
N LYS A 415 2.40 2.63 -6.29
CA LYS A 415 2.91 1.86 -7.44
C LYS A 415 3.13 2.76 -8.67
N ASP A 416 2.12 3.56 -9.02
CA ASP A 416 2.09 4.47 -10.17
C ASP A 416 2.77 5.83 -9.93
N LEU A 417 3.36 6.02 -8.74
CA LEU A 417 3.97 7.26 -8.27
C LEU A 417 3.04 8.47 -8.19
N ALA A 418 1.75 8.31 -8.49
CA ALA A 418 0.81 9.41 -8.45
C ALA A 418 0.44 9.75 -7.02
N VAL A 419 0.44 11.05 -6.69
CA VAL A 419 -0.20 11.53 -5.46
C VAL A 419 -1.71 11.36 -5.66
N THR A 420 -2.33 10.43 -4.93
CA THR A 420 -3.77 10.18 -4.98
C THR A 420 -4.45 10.96 -3.86
N ASN A 421 -5.47 11.75 -4.18
CA ASN A 421 -6.16 12.59 -3.19
C ASN A 421 -6.66 11.74 -2.02
N GLY A 422 -6.56 12.25 -0.79
CA GLY A 422 -6.81 11.48 0.42
C GLY A 422 -5.60 10.60 0.82
N ILE A 423 -5.53 9.36 0.35
CA ILE A 423 -4.63 8.31 0.89
C ILE A 423 -3.15 8.69 0.89
N SER A 424 -2.63 9.32 -0.17
CA SER A 424 -1.23 9.78 -0.23
C SER A 424 -0.97 10.89 0.79
N CYS A 425 -1.93 11.81 0.94
CA CYS A 425 -1.83 12.92 1.87
C CYS A 425 -1.93 12.44 3.33
N MET A 426 -2.85 11.52 3.63
CA MET A 426 -2.98 10.87 4.95
C MET A 426 -1.69 10.18 5.38
N GLY A 427 -0.97 9.56 4.44
CA GLY A 427 0.32 8.92 4.71
C GLY A 427 1.49 9.88 4.89
N CYS A 428 1.48 11.02 4.18
CA CYS A 428 2.49 12.07 4.33
C CYS A 428 2.28 12.91 5.61
N HIS A 429 1.02 13.21 5.94
CA HIS A 429 0.61 14.08 7.04
C HIS A 429 0.11 13.26 8.23
N ASP A 430 0.83 12.18 8.55
CA ASP A 430 0.42 11.16 9.51
C ASP A 430 0.15 11.70 10.93
N GLN A 431 0.84 12.78 11.29
CA GLN A 431 0.78 13.52 12.56
C GLN A 431 0.48 15.01 12.34
N GLY A 432 -0.03 15.39 11.16
CA GLY A 432 -0.45 16.75 10.85
C GLY A 432 0.49 17.48 9.88
N MET A 433 0.55 18.82 10.00
CA MET A 433 1.33 19.66 9.08
C MET A 433 2.83 19.42 9.22
N ARG A 434 3.52 19.26 8.08
CA ARG A 434 4.97 19.04 8.04
C ARG A 434 5.71 20.37 8.09
N LYS A 435 6.87 20.39 8.75
CA LYS A 435 7.74 21.58 8.79
C LYS A 435 8.23 21.92 7.39
N ALA A 436 8.29 23.21 7.10
CA ALA A 436 8.85 23.76 5.88
C ALA A 436 9.76 24.93 6.24
N LYS A 437 10.94 24.98 5.61
CA LYS A 437 11.89 26.07 5.80
C LYS A 437 11.74 27.05 4.65
N ASP A 438 11.35 28.28 4.96
CA ASP A 438 11.31 29.34 3.97
C ASP A 438 12.72 29.76 3.51
N GLU A 439 12.85 29.96 2.20
CA GLU A 439 14.07 30.44 1.53
C GLU A 439 13.84 31.77 0.80
N ILE A 440 12.58 32.21 0.66
CA ILE A 440 12.19 33.39 -0.14
C ILE A 440 12.36 34.69 0.63
N ARG A 441 11.93 34.76 1.90
CA ARG A 441 11.91 36.00 2.68
C ARG A 441 13.28 36.65 2.74
N ASP A 442 14.30 35.90 3.15
CA ASP A 442 15.67 36.40 3.29
C ASP A 442 16.29 36.77 1.94
N HIS A 443 16.02 35.97 0.90
CA HIS A 443 16.49 36.23 -0.45
C HIS A 443 15.95 37.57 -0.99
N VAL A 444 14.65 37.81 -0.86
CA VAL A 444 13.99 38.98 -1.41
C VAL A 444 14.28 40.24 -0.58
N THR A 445 14.13 40.17 0.74
CA THR A 445 14.26 41.36 1.61
C THR A 445 15.67 41.94 1.62
N ARG A 446 16.71 41.10 1.46
CA ARG A 446 18.12 41.53 1.34
C ARG A 446 18.53 41.84 -0.10
N GLY A 447 17.78 41.36 -1.09
CA GLY A 447 18.06 41.54 -2.50
C GLY A 447 17.83 42.98 -2.96
N ARG A 448 18.83 43.58 -3.62
CA ARG A 448 18.71 44.92 -4.22
C ARG A 448 18.01 44.93 -5.58
N SER A 449 17.84 43.76 -6.19
CA SER A 449 17.17 43.56 -7.48
C SER A 449 15.64 43.71 -7.40
N PHE A 450 15.06 43.61 -6.20
CA PHE A 450 13.61 43.72 -5.99
C PHE A 450 13.20 45.15 -5.68
N SER A 451 12.04 45.55 -6.22
CA SER A 451 11.44 46.84 -5.89
C SER A 451 11.15 46.94 -4.39
N ARG A 452 11.00 48.16 -3.88
CA ARG A 452 10.63 48.37 -2.48
C ARG A 452 9.28 47.73 -2.15
N GLU A 453 8.31 47.88 -3.03
CA GLU A 453 6.96 47.30 -2.89
C GLU A 453 6.98 45.78 -2.80
N VAL A 454 7.79 45.11 -3.63
CA VAL A 454 7.94 43.64 -3.57
C VAL A 454 8.55 43.21 -2.24
N ARG A 455 9.58 43.92 -1.77
CA ARG A 455 10.22 43.63 -0.48
C ARG A 455 9.27 43.80 0.70
N GLU A 456 8.50 44.88 0.73
CA GLU A 456 7.49 45.13 1.77
C GLU A 456 6.34 44.10 1.73
N THR A 457 5.90 43.70 0.54
CA THR A 457 4.86 42.68 0.37
C THR A 457 5.33 41.30 0.82
N VAL A 458 6.56 40.91 0.46
CA VAL A 458 7.17 39.66 0.95
C VAL A 458 7.36 39.70 2.47
N ASP A 459 7.79 40.83 3.02
CA ASP A 459 7.95 41.00 4.47
C ASP A 459 6.63 40.77 5.23
N GLY A 460 5.49 41.21 4.67
CA GLY A 460 4.16 41.01 5.23
C GLY A 460 3.61 39.58 5.08
N LEU A 461 3.84 38.93 3.93
CA LEU A 461 3.28 37.61 3.62
C LEU A 461 4.11 36.43 4.15
N TYR A 462 5.44 36.55 4.18
CA TYR A 462 6.34 35.46 4.52
C TYR A 462 6.85 35.66 5.94
N PRO A 463 6.22 35.12 7.00
CA PRO A 463 6.66 35.41 8.37
C PRO A 463 8.08 34.89 8.65
N PRO A 464 8.76 35.42 9.68
CA PRO A 464 10.01 34.84 10.16
C PRO A 464 9.85 33.36 10.55
N THR A 465 10.92 32.57 10.39
CA THR A 465 10.91 31.11 10.58
C THR A 465 10.30 30.69 11.92
N GLY A 466 10.67 31.33 13.04
CA GLY A 466 10.11 30.98 14.35
C GLY A 466 8.60 31.18 14.46
N LYS A 467 8.04 32.17 13.76
CA LYS A 467 6.58 32.37 13.69
C LYS A 467 5.92 31.31 12.80
N MET A 468 6.52 30.98 11.65
CA MET A 468 6.01 29.91 10.78
C MET A 468 6.01 28.54 11.49
N ASP A 469 7.12 28.21 12.17
CA ASP A 469 7.25 26.97 12.94
C ASP A 469 6.16 26.86 14.02
N ALA A 470 5.89 27.95 14.76
CA ALA A 470 4.83 27.96 15.77
C ALA A 470 3.43 27.78 15.18
N ILE A 471 3.16 28.31 13.99
CA ILE A 471 1.88 28.11 13.28
C ILE A 471 1.72 26.64 12.88
N ILE A 472 2.75 26.06 12.24
CA ILE A 472 2.75 24.65 11.81
C ILE A 472 2.58 23.73 13.02
N GLU A 473 3.30 23.99 14.12
CA GLU A 473 3.22 23.21 15.35
C GLU A 473 1.84 23.31 16.00
N GLY A 474 1.23 24.50 16.04
CA GLY A 474 -0.12 24.69 16.56
C GLY A 474 -1.18 23.94 15.74
N ASP A 475 -1.11 24.03 14.41
CA ASP A 475 -2.01 23.34 13.50
C ASP A 475 -1.80 21.81 13.57
N GLY A 476 -0.55 21.34 13.72
CA GLY A 476 -0.23 19.93 13.96
C GLY A 476 -0.76 19.42 15.30
N LYS A 477 -0.58 20.19 16.39
CA LYS A 477 -1.08 19.83 17.72
C LYS A 477 -2.61 19.68 17.72
N ARG A 478 -3.33 20.56 17.02
CA ARG A 478 -4.78 20.45 16.86
C ARG A 478 -5.20 19.09 16.31
N PHE A 479 -4.49 18.60 15.29
CA PHE A 479 -4.76 17.30 14.68
C PHE A 479 -4.44 16.15 15.63
N THR A 480 -3.25 16.17 16.26
CA THR A 480 -2.87 15.11 17.21
C THR A 480 -3.75 15.07 18.46
N ASP A 481 -4.22 16.22 18.94
CA ASP A 481 -5.17 16.29 20.05
C ASP A 481 -6.52 15.65 19.66
N ALA A 482 -6.98 15.83 18.42
CA ALA A 482 -8.17 15.16 17.91
C ALA A 482 -7.98 13.65 17.82
N MET A 483 -6.81 13.19 17.37
CA MET A 483 -6.46 11.77 17.38
C MET A 483 -6.49 11.18 18.80
N ILE A 484 -5.91 11.87 19.78
CA ILE A 484 -5.92 11.42 21.19
C ILE A 484 -7.35 11.33 21.73
N ARG A 485 -8.22 12.31 21.43
CA ARG A 485 -9.64 12.26 21.82
C ARG A 485 -10.39 11.08 21.19
N ALA A 486 -9.99 10.64 19.99
CA ALA A 486 -10.53 9.44 19.35
C ALA A 486 -10.01 8.13 19.97
N GLY A 487 -9.11 8.19 20.97
CA GLY A 487 -8.46 7.03 21.56
C GLY A 487 -7.29 6.49 20.74
N LEU A 488 -6.76 7.28 19.81
CA LEU A 488 -5.62 6.90 18.97
C LEU A 488 -4.29 7.23 19.66
N THR A 489 -3.25 6.49 19.28
CA THR A 489 -1.86 6.81 19.56
C THR A 489 -1.27 7.48 18.30
N PRO A 490 -1.04 8.80 18.28
CA PRO A 490 -0.67 9.51 17.04
C PRO A 490 0.60 9.00 16.35
N THR A 491 1.55 8.49 17.12
CA THR A 491 2.83 7.96 16.63
C THR A 491 2.78 6.47 16.27
N LEU A 492 1.63 5.80 16.44
CA LEU A 492 1.52 4.37 16.16
C LEU A 492 1.65 4.10 14.67
N LYS A 493 2.56 3.18 14.35
CA LYS A 493 2.88 2.74 12.98
C LYS A 493 3.08 1.23 12.97
N LEU A 494 2.84 0.61 11.82
CA LEU A 494 3.25 -0.78 11.57
C LEU A 494 4.48 -0.73 10.65
N ASN A 495 5.65 -1.10 11.17
CA ASN A 495 6.87 -1.18 10.35
C ASN A 495 7.19 0.14 9.62
N GLY A 496 7.11 1.28 10.32
CA GLY A 496 7.34 2.61 9.74
C GLY A 496 6.20 3.15 8.88
N VAL A 497 5.12 2.38 8.69
CA VAL A 497 3.96 2.75 7.88
C VAL A 497 2.83 3.29 8.76
N GLU A 498 2.26 4.41 8.34
CA GLU A 498 1.12 5.06 8.97
C GLU A 498 -0.13 4.13 9.00
N MET A 499 -0.95 4.21 10.04
CA MET A 499 -2.03 3.26 10.32
C MET A 499 -3.13 3.11 9.23
N ILE A 500 -3.57 4.18 8.57
CA ILE A 500 -4.51 4.11 7.44
C ILE A 500 -3.85 3.42 6.24
N ASN A 501 -2.60 3.77 5.95
CA ASN A 501 -1.82 3.16 4.88
C ASN A 501 -1.48 1.69 5.15
N ALA A 502 -1.19 1.33 6.40
CA ALA A 502 -0.92 -0.05 6.81
C ALA A 502 -2.17 -0.92 6.60
N LEU A 503 -3.34 -0.43 7.03
CA LEU A 503 -4.61 -1.12 6.83
C LEU A 503 -4.99 -1.22 5.34
N SER A 504 -4.80 -0.13 4.58
CA SER A 504 -5.05 -0.11 3.13
C SER A 504 -4.12 -1.06 2.38
N LYS A 505 -2.83 -1.11 2.76
CA LYS A 505 -1.84 -2.01 2.17
C LYS A 505 -2.20 -3.47 2.44
N ARG A 506 -2.70 -3.78 3.65
CA ARG A 506 -3.15 -5.13 4.01
C ARG A 506 -4.31 -5.60 3.13
N TYR A 507 -5.21 -4.68 2.75
CA TYR A 507 -6.26 -4.97 1.78
C TYR A 507 -5.72 -5.27 0.38
N GLU A 508 -4.75 -4.46 -0.08
CA GLU A 508 -4.11 -4.59 -1.40
C GLU A 508 -3.23 -5.84 -1.56
N ASP A 509 -2.94 -6.57 -0.48
CA ASP A 509 -2.15 -7.82 -0.54
C ASP A 509 -2.80 -8.85 -1.47
N ASP A 510 -1.95 -9.70 -2.06
CA ASP A 510 -2.40 -10.81 -2.89
C ASP A 510 -3.08 -11.88 -1.99
N ILE A 511 -4.03 -12.62 -2.55
CA ILE A 511 -4.88 -13.58 -1.85
C ILE A 511 -4.38 -15.00 -2.04
N ASP A 512 -4.06 -15.67 -0.94
CA ASP A 512 -3.88 -17.12 -0.89
C ASP A 512 -5.16 -17.82 -0.42
N VAL A 513 -5.14 -19.16 -0.42
CA VAL A 513 -6.28 -19.97 0.04
C VAL A 513 -6.68 -19.69 1.50
N ASN A 514 -5.74 -19.38 2.40
CA ASN A 514 -6.06 -19.15 3.80
C ASN A 514 -6.83 -17.84 3.99
N LEU A 515 -6.37 -16.77 3.34
CA LEU A 515 -7.05 -15.48 3.35
C LEU A 515 -8.36 -15.53 2.57
N ALA A 516 -8.42 -16.23 1.44
CA ALA A 516 -9.68 -16.45 0.72
C ALA A 516 -10.72 -17.13 1.62
N ALA A 517 -10.36 -18.24 2.26
CA ALA A 517 -11.25 -18.97 3.18
C ALA A 517 -11.73 -18.07 4.33
N ALA A 518 -10.81 -17.34 4.98
CA ALA A 518 -11.15 -16.42 6.06
C ALA A 518 -12.05 -15.25 5.61
N GLU A 519 -11.95 -14.79 4.37
CA GLU A 519 -12.83 -13.77 3.80
C GLU A 519 -14.23 -14.29 3.47
N PHE A 520 -14.38 -15.61 3.24
CA PHE A 520 -15.67 -16.31 3.22
C PHE A 520 -16.17 -16.69 4.63
N GLY A 521 -15.31 -16.59 5.65
CA GLY A 521 -15.64 -16.98 7.01
C GLY A 521 -15.67 -18.49 7.23
N ILE A 522 -14.92 -19.25 6.42
CA ILE A 522 -14.67 -20.69 6.59
C ILE A 522 -13.18 -20.96 6.79
N ASP A 523 -12.82 -22.17 7.24
CA ASP A 523 -11.41 -22.54 7.35
C ASP A 523 -10.85 -23.06 6.01
N ALA A 524 -9.52 -23.12 5.89
CA ALA A 524 -8.87 -23.54 4.65
C ALA A 524 -9.06 -25.03 4.33
N LYS A 525 -9.48 -25.86 5.29
CA LYS A 525 -9.81 -27.28 5.05
C LYS A 525 -11.20 -27.35 4.43
N GLU A 526 -12.16 -26.61 4.96
CA GLU A 526 -13.52 -26.49 4.42
C GLU A 526 -13.50 -25.94 2.99
N PHE A 527 -12.74 -24.86 2.74
CA PHE A 527 -12.58 -24.31 1.39
C PHE A 527 -12.12 -25.36 0.38
N ARG A 528 -11.12 -26.19 0.74
CA ARG A 528 -10.59 -27.25 -0.12
C ARG A 528 -11.54 -28.43 -0.26
N SER A 529 -12.35 -28.75 0.74
CA SER A 529 -13.35 -29.81 0.60
C SER A 529 -14.50 -29.41 -0.32
N SER A 530 -14.88 -28.13 -0.34
CA SER A 530 -15.96 -27.60 -1.18
C SER A 530 -15.50 -27.23 -2.60
N SER A 531 -14.19 -27.21 -2.89
CA SER A 531 -13.67 -26.78 -4.20
C SER A 531 -14.12 -27.67 -5.37
N GLY A 532 -14.56 -28.91 -5.11
CA GLY A 532 -15.12 -29.81 -6.11
C GLY A 532 -16.51 -29.40 -6.61
N ASP A 533 -17.29 -28.70 -5.78
CA ASP A 533 -18.67 -28.30 -6.06
C ASP A 533 -18.76 -26.99 -6.85
N VAL A 534 -17.65 -26.26 -6.92
CA VAL A 534 -17.53 -24.99 -7.67
C VAL A 534 -17.82 -25.17 -9.16
N ASP A 535 -18.54 -24.21 -9.74
CA ASP A 535 -18.84 -24.12 -11.16
C ASP A 535 -17.55 -24.34 -11.98
N GLN A 536 -17.65 -25.18 -13.01
CA GLN A 536 -16.54 -25.52 -13.90
C GLN A 536 -15.80 -24.28 -14.43
N LYS A 537 -16.49 -23.16 -14.64
CA LYS A 537 -15.89 -21.88 -15.09
C LYS A 537 -14.93 -21.26 -14.06
N LEU A 538 -15.12 -21.51 -12.77
CA LEU A 538 -14.35 -20.91 -11.67
C LEU A 538 -13.26 -21.83 -11.13
N ARG A 539 -13.35 -23.15 -11.40
CA ARG A 539 -12.32 -24.14 -11.01
C ARG A 539 -10.88 -23.73 -11.35
N PRO A 540 -10.57 -23.10 -12.50
CA PRO A 540 -9.21 -22.64 -12.77
C PRO A 540 -8.71 -21.62 -11.75
N LEU A 541 -9.56 -20.70 -11.29
CA LEU A 541 -9.19 -19.70 -10.29
C LEU A 541 -9.05 -20.31 -8.89
N VAL A 542 -9.95 -21.24 -8.52
CA VAL A 542 -9.81 -22.00 -7.27
C VAL A 542 -8.51 -22.80 -7.25
N ARG A 543 -8.16 -23.47 -8.34
CA ARG A 543 -6.88 -24.17 -8.49
C ARG A 543 -5.68 -23.23 -8.32
N ARG A 544 -5.76 -21.99 -8.82
CA ARG A 544 -4.70 -20.99 -8.61
C ARG A 544 -4.54 -20.59 -7.14
N LEU A 545 -5.64 -20.48 -6.39
CA LEU A 545 -5.61 -20.21 -4.94
C LEU A 545 -5.02 -21.40 -4.16
N GLU A 546 -5.35 -22.63 -4.54
CA GLU A 546 -4.81 -23.84 -3.92
C GLU A 546 -3.28 -23.97 -4.15
N GLN A 547 -2.78 -23.46 -5.27
CA GLN A 547 -1.37 -23.60 -5.69
C GLN A 547 -0.53 -22.32 -5.53
N GLY A 548 -1.09 -21.23 -5.01
CA GLY A 548 -0.39 -19.96 -4.83
C GLY A 548 -1.27 -18.80 -4.39
N ALA A 549 -0.79 -17.58 -4.61
CA ALA A 549 -1.55 -16.36 -4.37
C ALA A 549 -2.01 -15.71 -5.69
N ILE A 550 -3.18 -15.07 -5.68
CA ILE A 550 -3.72 -14.32 -6.82
C ILE A 550 -3.89 -12.84 -6.48
N PRO A 551 -3.83 -11.94 -7.47
CA PRO A 551 -4.14 -10.54 -7.24
C PRO A 551 -5.54 -10.31 -6.66
N ARG A 552 -5.64 -9.40 -5.70
CA ARG A 552 -6.88 -8.98 -5.00
C ARG A 552 -8.07 -8.72 -5.94
N ASP A 553 -7.82 -7.99 -7.01
CA ASP A 553 -8.83 -7.59 -8.00
C ASP A 553 -9.33 -8.75 -8.87
N GLN A 554 -8.53 -9.79 -9.07
CA GLN A 554 -8.98 -11.03 -9.72
C GLN A 554 -9.90 -11.82 -8.79
N PHE A 555 -9.59 -11.87 -7.48
CA PHE A 555 -10.43 -12.53 -6.47
C PHE A 555 -11.78 -11.84 -6.32
N GLU A 556 -11.82 -10.51 -6.20
CA GLU A 556 -13.06 -9.73 -6.04
C GLU A 556 -14.05 -9.93 -7.19
N GLN A 557 -13.57 -10.14 -8.42
CA GLN A 557 -14.44 -10.36 -9.59
C GLN A 557 -15.27 -11.63 -9.51
N VAL A 558 -14.79 -12.63 -8.79
CA VAL A 558 -15.44 -13.94 -8.65
C VAL A 558 -15.94 -14.19 -7.22
N PHE A 559 -15.75 -13.26 -6.30
CA PHE A 559 -16.07 -13.44 -4.88
C PHE A 559 -17.52 -13.86 -4.66
N ARG A 560 -18.49 -13.19 -5.30
CA ARG A 560 -19.92 -13.51 -5.14
C ARG A 560 -20.24 -14.91 -5.64
N ASP A 561 -19.83 -15.25 -6.85
CA ASP A 561 -20.07 -16.58 -7.43
C ASP A 561 -19.41 -17.67 -6.56
N LEU A 562 -18.18 -17.44 -6.07
CA LEU A 562 -17.51 -18.37 -5.17
C LEU A 562 -18.17 -18.49 -3.80
N ALA A 563 -18.74 -17.41 -3.27
CA ALA A 563 -19.45 -17.46 -1.99
C ALA A 563 -20.68 -18.38 -2.07
N GLU A 564 -21.45 -18.30 -3.17
CA GLU A 564 -22.60 -19.18 -3.42
C GLU A 564 -22.18 -20.64 -3.59
N ASP A 565 -21.04 -20.88 -4.27
CA ASP A 565 -20.56 -22.23 -4.55
C ASP A 565 -19.88 -22.92 -3.35
N LEU A 566 -19.17 -22.15 -2.51
CA LEU A 566 -18.31 -22.68 -1.44
C LEU A 566 -18.95 -22.65 -0.04
N THR A 567 -20.02 -21.88 0.16
CA THR A 567 -20.61 -21.62 1.47
C THR A 567 -22.13 -21.54 1.42
N ASP A 568 -22.78 -21.54 2.60
CA ASP A 568 -24.21 -21.27 2.75
C ASP A 568 -24.54 -19.76 2.80
N LEU A 569 -23.60 -18.89 2.40
CA LEU A 569 -23.82 -17.45 2.42
C LEU A 569 -24.78 -17.03 1.31
N LYS A 570 -25.68 -16.11 1.67
CA LYS A 570 -26.62 -15.50 0.74
C LYS A 570 -26.06 -14.22 0.19
N ILE A 571 -26.25 -14.06 -1.11
CA ILE A 571 -25.98 -12.82 -1.81
C ILE A 571 -26.96 -11.73 -1.39
N VAL A 572 -26.42 -10.58 -0.97
CA VAL A 572 -27.21 -9.38 -0.66
C VAL A 572 -27.28 -8.48 -1.88
N GLU A 573 -28.48 -8.32 -2.44
CA GLU A 573 -28.71 -7.44 -3.57
C GLU A 573 -28.72 -5.96 -3.14
N VAL A 574 -27.73 -5.21 -3.64
CA VAL A 574 -27.58 -3.77 -3.42
C VAL A 574 -27.75 -3.05 -4.75
N LYS A 575 -28.44 -1.91 -4.78
CA LYS A 575 -28.56 -1.10 -5.99
C LYS A 575 -27.17 -0.63 -6.44
N PRO A 576 -26.66 -1.08 -7.61
CA PRO A 576 -25.28 -0.79 -8.00
C PRO A 576 -25.12 0.66 -8.50
N ALA A 577 -23.96 1.28 -8.24
CA ALA A 577 -23.61 2.57 -8.81
C ALA A 577 -23.26 2.43 -10.32
N ARG A 578 -23.94 3.21 -11.17
CA ARG A 578 -23.83 3.12 -12.65
C ARG A 578 -22.43 3.45 -13.20
N GLN A 579 -21.68 4.34 -12.54
CA GLN A 579 -20.36 4.80 -12.98
C GLN A 579 -19.21 3.83 -12.61
N GLN A 580 -19.32 3.06 -11.51
CA GLN A 580 -18.25 2.15 -11.08
C GLN A 580 -18.28 0.77 -11.74
N ARG A 581 -19.44 0.29 -12.22
CA ARG A 581 -19.51 -0.90 -13.10
C ARG A 581 -18.59 -0.79 -14.33
N GLN A 582 -18.26 0.44 -14.76
CA GLN A 582 -17.33 0.70 -15.87
C GLN A 582 -15.86 0.76 -15.42
N GLN A 583 -15.59 1.15 -14.17
CA GLN A 583 -14.24 1.27 -13.60
C GLN A 583 -13.72 -0.08 -13.10
N GLN A 584 -14.56 -0.88 -12.42
CA GLN A 584 -14.28 -2.28 -12.04
C GLN A 584 -14.00 -3.16 -13.27
N LYS A 585 -14.73 -2.97 -14.38
CA LYS A 585 -14.47 -3.68 -15.65
C LYS A 585 -13.13 -3.34 -16.31
N LYS A 586 -12.50 -2.21 -15.97
CA LYS A 586 -11.26 -1.73 -16.58
C LYS A 586 -10.01 -2.07 -15.77
N ALA A 587 -10.16 -2.45 -14.50
CA ALA A 587 -9.09 -2.49 -13.52
C ALA A 587 -8.66 -3.91 -13.11
N ALA A 588 -9.07 -4.96 -13.84
CA ALA A 588 -8.48 -6.28 -13.65
C ALA A 588 -6.99 -6.18 -14.02
N ARG A 589 -6.08 -6.36 -13.07
CA ARG A 589 -4.68 -6.72 -13.34
C ARG A 589 -4.72 -7.99 -14.17
N VAL A 590 -4.49 -7.85 -15.45
CA VAL A 590 -4.27 -8.99 -16.35
C VAL A 590 -2.77 -9.36 -16.35
N ASP A 591 -1.94 -8.65 -15.60
CA ASP A 591 -0.48 -8.57 -15.78
C ASP A 591 0.34 -9.75 -15.22
N ASP A 592 -0.28 -10.66 -14.48
CA ASP A 592 0.44 -11.81 -13.92
C ASP A 592 0.28 -13.06 -14.80
N LEU A 593 1.42 -13.69 -15.11
CA LEU A 593 1.46 -15.02 -15.70
C LEU A 593 0.82 -16.00 -14.72
N SER A 594 -0.16 -16.77 -15.21
CA SER A 594 -0.77 -17.86 -14.47
C SER A 594 -0.18 -19.19 -14.91
N LEU A 595 0.16 -20.03 -13.95
CA LEU A 595 0.52 -21.43 -14.12
C LEU A 595 -0.24 -22.25 -13.07
N THR A 596 -0.96 -23.26 -13.51
CA THR A 596 -1.58 -24.27 -12.64
C THR A 596 -1.32 -25.67 -13.17
N SER A 597 -1.48 -26.66 -12.32
CA SER A 597 -1.61 -28.06 -12.73
C SER A 597 -3.02 -28.59 -12.45
N ASP A 598 -3.38 -29.74 -13.02
CA ASP A 598 -4.70 -30.33 -12.87
C ASP A 598 -4.97 -30.90 -11.46
N GLN A 599 -3.91 -31.22 -10.72
CA GLN A 599 -3.96 -31.77 -9.35
C GLN A 599 -2.84 -31.19 -8.47
N ASP A 600 -3.08 -31.10 -7.15
CA ASP A 600 -2.08 -30.61 -6.20
C ASP A 600 -1.03 -31.66 -5.82
N SER A 601 -1.37 -32.93 -5.98
CA SER A 601 -0.45 -34.04 -5.73
C SER A 601 -0.70 -35.18 -6.71
N TYR A 602 0.37 -35.86 -7.09
CA TYR A 602 0.37 -36.95 -8.04
C TYR A 602 0.94 -38.22 -7.41
N ARG A 603 0.58 -39.38 -7.96
CA ARG A 603 1.26 -40.65 -7.72
C ARG A 603 2.32 -40.85 -8.81
N GLN A 604 3.30 -41.69 -8.53
CA GLN A 604 4.22 -42.16 -9.58
C GLN A 604 3.44 -42.75 -10.76
N GLY A 605 3.79 -42.34 -11.97
CA GLY A 605 3.15 -42.75 -13.21
C GLY A 605 1.93 -41.90 -13.62
N ASP A 606 1.47 -40.97 -12.78
CA ASP A 606 0.42 -40.03 -13.17
C ASP A 606 0.90 -39.07 -14.26
N SER A 607 -0.04 -38.56 -15.05
CA SER A 607 0.24 -37.68 -16.17
C SER A 607 -0.26 -36.28 -15.90
N PRO A 608 0.60 -35.35 -15.45
CA PRO A 608 0.17 -33.98 -15.16
C PRO A 608 -0.17 -33.22 -16.45
N VAL A 609 -1.14 -32.33 -16.33
CA VAL A 609 -1.50 -31.32 -17.32
C VAL A 609 -1.33 -29.95 -16.70
N PHE A 610 -0.53 -29.10 -17.34
CA PHE A 610 -0.28 -27.74 -16.92
C PHE A 610 -1.13 -26.77 -17.74
N THR A 611 -1.84 -25.86 -17.08
CA THR A 611 -2.56 -24.77 -17.74
C THR A 611 -1.80 -23.47 -17.53
N ILE A 612 -1.55 -22.74 -18.63
CA ILE A 612 -0.88 -21.44 -18.60
C ILE A 612 -1.77 -20.38 -19.23
N VAL A 613 -1.87 -19.22 -18.58
CA VAL A 613 -2.52 -18.02 -19.11
C VAL A 613 -1.55 -16.84 -18.99
N SER A 614 -1.21 -16.23 -20.13
CA SER A 614 -0.31 -15.08 -20.18
C SER A 614 -1.07 -13.77 -20.34
N PRO A 615 -0.64 -12.66 -19.68
CA PRO A 615 -1.20 -11.33 -19.87
C PRO A 615 -1.12 -10.79 -21.30
N ARG A 616 -0.07 -11.24 -21.98
CA ARG A 616 0.46 -10.69 -23.23
C ARG A 616 0.91 -11.82 -24.13
N ASP A 617 0.99 -11.53 -25.43
CA ASP A 617 1.67 -12.42 -26.36
C ASP A 617 3.13 -12.60 -25.88
N CYS A 618 3.57 -13.85 -25.77
CA CYS A 618 4.89 -14.16 -25.20
C CYS A 618 5.48 -15.42 -25.84
N PHE A 619 6.78 -15.60 -25.66
CA PHE A 619 7.47 -16.87 -25.88
C PHE A 619 7.60 -17.58 -24.52
N LEU A 620 6.96 -18.73 -24.38
CA LEU A 620 6.86 -19.49 -23.14
C LEU A 620 8.04 -20.47 -23.00
N THR A 621 8.69 -20.45 -21.85
CA THR A 621 9.56 -21.55 -21.40
C THR A 621 8.92 -22.21 -20.19
N LEU A 622 8.57 -23.49 -20.31
CA LEU A 622 8.01 -24.30 -19.23
C LEU A 622 9.08 -25.29 -18.77
N THR A 623 9.47 -25.24 -17.50
CA THR A 623 10.55 -26.08 -16.96
C THR A 623 10.11 -26.76 -15.68
N ASN A 624 10.29 -28.08 -15.62
CA ASN A 624 10.20 -28.85 -14.38
C ASN A 624 11.55 -28.85 -13.66
N ILE A 625 11.56 -28.72 -12.34
CA ILE A 625 12.77 -28.71 -11.51
C ILE A 625 12.56 -29.71 -10.38
N ASP A 626 13.43 -30.71 -10.32
CA ASP A 626 13.35 -31.77 -9.31
C ASP A 626 13.88 -31.32 -7.93
N GLU A 627 13.80 -32.19 -6.94
CA GLU A 627 14.29 -31.93 -5.58
C GLU A 627 15.79 -31.61 -5.52
N LYS A 628 16.57 -32.06 -6.52
CA LYS A 628 18.02 -31.79 -6.61
C LYS A 628 18.30 -30.45 -7.29
N GLY A 629 17.29 -29.78 -7.83
CA GLY A 629 17.42 -28.53 -8.59
C GLY A 629 17.83 -28.74 -10.04
N GLU A 630 17.69 -29.96 -10.58
CA GLU A 630 17.94 -30.26 -11.99
C GLU A 630 16.69 -29.92 -12.83
N GLY A 631 16.88 -29.11 -13.86
CA GLY A 631 15.80 -28.65 -14.72
C GLY A 631 15.59 -29.54 -15.94
N THR A 632 14.34 -29.84 -16.28
CA THR A 632 13.94 -30.40 -17.57
C THR A 632 12.99 -29.42 -18.26
N VAL A 633 13.41 -28.86 -19.39
CA VAL A 633 12.54 -27.99 -20.19
C VAL A 633 11.47 -28.83 -20.87
N LEU A 634 10.22 -28.61 -20.45
CA LEU A 634 9.02 -29.23 -20.99
C LEU A 634 8.58 -28.54 -22.28
N LEU A 635 8.76 -27.22 -22.40
CA LEU A 635 8.50 -26.42 -23.61
C LEU A 635 9.52 -25.28 -23.73
N PRO A 636 10.12 -25.02 -24.91
CA PRO A 636 10.01 -25.81 -26.14
C PRO A 636 10.73 -27.16 -26.04
N ASN A 637 10.28 -28.13 -26.83
CA ASN A 637 10.87 -29.47 -26.91
C ASN A 637 10.95 -29.95 -28.38
N LYS A 638 11.55 -31.13 -28.62
CA LYS A 638 11.76 -31.68 -29.97
C LYS A 638 10.44 -31.84 -30.76
N PHE A 639 9.34 -32.15 -30.07
CA PHE A 639 8.04 -32.40 -30.67
C PHE A 639 7.21 -31.12 -30.84
N GLN A 640 7.46 -30.12 -30.01
CA GLN A 640 6.79 -28.81 -30.02
C GLN A 640 7.82 -27.70 -29.80
N GLN A 641 8.36 -27.18 -30.90
CA GLN A 641 9.36 -26.11 -30.87
C GLN A 641 8.75 -24.71 -30.86
N ASP A 642 7.55 -24.54 -31.43
CA ASP A 642 6.82 -23.27 -31.33
C ASP A 642 6.29 -23.11 -29.90
N ASN A 643 6.84 -22.12 -29.22
CA ASN A 643 6.50 -21.76 -27.85
C ASN A 643 5.83 -20.39 -27.76
N ARG A 644 5.42 -19.79 -28.88
CA ARG A 644 4.69 -18.53 -28.85
C ARG A 644 3.24 -18.77 -28.43
N ILE A 645 2.82 -18.10 -27.36
CA ILE A 645 1.45 -18.16 -26.86
C ILE A 645 0.78 -16.79 -26.93
N LYS A 646 -0.56 -16.78 -27.08
CA LYS A 646 -1.36 -15.55 -27.17
C LYS A 646 -1.78 -15.07 -25.80
N ALA A 647 -1.91 -13.75 -25.66
CA ALA A 647 -2.49 -13.12 -24.48
C ALA A 647 -3.89 -13.67 -24.16
N ASN A 648 -4.17 -13.93 -22.88
CA ASN A 648 -5.48 -14.28 -22.34
C ASN A 648 -6.14 -15.53 -22.92
N VAL A 649 -5.36 -16.40 -23.57
CA VAL A 649 -5.81 -17.70 -24.04
C VAL A 649 -5.24 -18.77 -23.11
N PRO A 650 -6.08 -19.51 -22.36
CA PRO A 650 -5.61 -20.67 -21.62
C PRO A 650 -5.09 -21.74 -22.57
N ILE A 651 -3.89 -22.27 -22.28
CA ILE A 651 -3.27 -23.34 -23.06
C ILE A 651 -2.84 -24.45 -22.11
N GLU A 652 -3.20 -25.68 -22.46
CA GLU A 652 -2.84 -26.91 -21.73
C GLU A 652 -1.57 -27.56 -22.30
N PHE A 653 -0.72 -28.07 -21.42
CA PHE A 653 0.52 -28.77 -21.75
C PHE A 653 0.64 -30.08 -20.94
N PRO A 654 0.72 -31.25 -21.60
CA PRO A 654 0.73 -31.44 -23.05
C PRO A 654 -0.66 -31.13 -23.65
N GLY A 655 -0.69 -30.52 -24.83
CA GLY A 655 -1.95 -30.21 -25.51
C GLY A 655 -2.71 -31.47 -25.94
N LYS A 656 -4.01 -31.34 -26.19
CA LYS A 656 -4.85 -32.45 -26.65
C LYS A 656 -4.28 -33.09 -27.93
N GLY A 657 -3.93 -34.38 -27.86
CA GLY A 657 -3.36 -35.12 -29.00
C GLY A 657 -1.86 -34.90 -29.22
N ALA A 658 -1.14 -34.29 -28.27
CA ALA A 658 0.31 -34.19 -28.33
C ALA A 658 0.96 -35.58 -28.51
N PRO A 659 2.05 -35.69 -29.30
CA PRO A 659 2.73 -36.96 -29.56
C PRO A 659 3.59 -37.44 -28.37
N PHE A 660 3.43 -36.82 -27.21
CA PHE A 660 4.13 -37.12 -25.96
C PHE A 660 3.17 -36.90 -24.78
N GLN A 661 3.48 -37.54 -23.64
CA GLN A 661 2.81 -37.30 -22.37
C GLN A 661 3.86 -37.08 -21.29
N TYR A 662 3.53 -36.27 -20.29
CA TYR A 662 4.33 -36.20 -19.07
C TYR A 662 3.97 -37.36 -18.15
N LYS A 663 4.95 -37.84 -17.38
CA LYS A 663 4.80 -38.89 -16.38
C LYS A 663 5.60 -38.52 -15.14
N MET A 664 4.93 -38.48 -13.99
CA MET A 664 5.63 -38.36 -12.70
C MET A 664 6.45 -39.61 -12.46
N LYS A 665 7.71 -39.44 -12.07
CA LYS A 665 8.66 -40.55 -12.00
C LYS A 665 9.10 -40.81 -10.57
N ASP A 666 9.81 -39.86 -9.99
CA ASP A 666 10.44 -40.01 -8.68
C ASP A 666 9.51 -39.40 -7.62
N LYS A 667 9.48 -40.02 -6.42
CA LYS A 667 8.75 -39.46 -5.27
C LYS A 667 9.49 -38.22 -4.79
N GLY A 668 8.74 -37.23 -4.32
CA GLY A 668 9.29 -35.98 -3.82
C GLY A 668 8.54 -34.76 -4.32
N THR A 669 9.14 -33.59 -4.11
CA THR A 669 8.61 -32.31 -4.57
C THR A 669 9.17 -31.93 -5.94
N GLU A 670 8.29 -31.59 -6.86
CA GLU A 670 8.63 -31.01 -8.17
C GLU A 670 8.25 -29.52 -8.17
N THR A 671 9.08 -28.67 -8.78
CA THR A 671 8.75 -27.25 -9.02
C THR A 671 8.61 -27.00 -10.51
N VAL A 672 7.41 -26.63 -10.95
CA VAL A 672 7.16 -26.28 -12.35
C VAL A 672 7.17 -24.77 -12.48
N THR A 673 7.92 -24.27 -13.45
CA THR A 673 8.10 -22.84 -13.71
C THR A 673 7.68 -22.49 -15.12
N ALA A 674 6.95 -21.40 -15.27
CA ALA A 674 6.59 -20.81 -16.54
C ALA A 674 7.25 -19.43 -16.64
N VAL A 675 7.94 -19.18 -17.75
CA VAL A 675 8.56 -17.88 -18.05
C VAL A 675 8.04 -17.39 -19.39
N CYS A 676 7.38 -16.23 -19.38
CA CYS A 676 6.89 -15.56 -20.56
C CYS A 676 7.81 -14.42 -20.95
N ALA A 677 8.60 -14.59 -22.01
CA ALA A 677 9.50 -13.58 -22.54
C ALA A 677 8.89 -12.80 -23.71
N ALA A 678 9.27 -11.52 -23.85
CA ALA A 678 8.82 -10.69 -24.97
C ALA A 678 9.47 -11.07 -26.32
N LYS A 679 10.61 -11.78 -26.29
CA LYS A 679 11.36 -12.25 -27.45
C LYS A 679 11.70 -13.73 -27.29
N ALA A 680 11.89 -14.44 -28.41
CA ALA A 680 12.18 -15.87 -28.42
C ALA A 680 13.49 -16.26 -27.73
N ASP A 681 14.47 -15.34 -27.71
CA ASP A 681 15.75 -15.45 -27.00
C ASP A 681 15.72 -14.83 -25.60
N GLY A 682 14.56 -14.32 -25.15
CA GLY A 682 14.37 -13.72 -23.83
C GLY A 682 14.03 -14.75 -22.75
N GLY A 683 13.99 -14.31 -21.49
CA GLY A 683 13.75 -15.18 -20.33
C GLY A 683 15.05 -15.78 -19.78
N ASP A 684 15.05 -17.07 -19.48
CA ASP A 684 16.18 -17.76 -18.81
C ASP A 684 17.39 -18.04 -19.73
N LYS A 685 17.29 -17.69 -21.01
CA LYS A 685 18.35 -17.88 -22.04
C LYS A 685 18.88 -19.32 -22.12
N ILE A 686 17.98 -20.29 -21.96
CA ILE A 686 18.32 -21.71 -22.07
C ILE A 686 18.54 -22.05 -23.54
N GLU A 687 19.71 -22.61 -23.87
CA GLU A 687 20.00 -23.06 -25.23
C GLU A 687 19.41 -24.45 -25.48
N HIS A 688 18.75 -24.63 -26.63
CA HIS A 688 18.11 -25.89 -27.00
C HIS A 688 18.87 -26.61 -28.10
N ASN A 689 19.14 -27.91 -27.92
CA ASN A 689 19.67 -28.78 -28.96
C ASN A 689 18.79 -30.03 -29.14
N PHE A 690 17.73 -29.88 -29.93
CA PHE A 690 16.73 -30.93 -30.17
C PHE A 690 17.25 -32.13 -30.98
N THR A 691 18.48 -32.05 -31.52
CA THR A 691 19.13 -33.20 -32.17
C THR A 691 19.78 -34.14 -31.15
N ARG A 692 20.21 -33.61 -29.99
CA ARG A 692 20.87 -34.39 -28.93
C ARG A 692 19.88 -34.94 -27.91
N SER A 693 18.85 -34.17 -27.55
CA SER A 693 17.87 -34.54 -26.54
C SER A 693 16.46 -34.13 -26.95
N ALA A 694 15.46 -34.97 -26.66
CA ALA A 694 14.06 -34.65 -26.94
C ALA A 694 13.54 -33.50 -26.05
N PHE A 695 14.01 -33.44 -24.81
CA PHE A 695 13.76 -32.38 -23.84
C PHE A 695 15.13 -31.84 -23.36
N THR A 696 15.27 -30.53 -23.26
CA THR A 696 16.53 -29.91 -22.81
C THR A 696 16.73 -30.16 -21.33
N GLN A 697 17.86 -30.75 -20.97
CA GLN A 697 18.30 -30.90 -19.58
C GLN A 697 19.10 -29.66 -19.18
N VAL A 698 18.80 -29.10 -18.01
CA VAL A 698 19.45 -27.93 -17.44
C VAL A 698 20.04 -28.34 -16.10
N PRO A 699 21.29 -28.86 -16.09
CA PRO A 699 21.96 -29.20 -14.86
C PRO A 699 22.06 -27.96 -13.98
N ASN A 700 21.60 -28.07 -12.73
CA ASN A 700 21.58 -26.96 -11.79
C ASN A 700 20.89 -25.71 -12.40
N TYR A 701 19.58 -25.83 -12.62
CA TYR A 701 18.75 -24.79 -13.24
C TYR A 701 18.94 -23.41 -12.59
N ARG A 702 19.16 -23.41 -11.27
CA ARG A 702 19.38 -22.21 -10.45
C ARG A 702 20.66 -21.48 -10.82
N GLN A 703 21.76 -22.19 -11.07
CA GLN A 703 22.99 -21.58 -11.56
C GLN A 703 22.79 -21.00 -12.97
N THR A 704 21.93 -21.61 -13.78
CA THR A 704 21.57 -21.09 -15.11
C THR A 704 20.83 -19.75 -15.00
N LEU A 705 19.87 -19.64 -14.08
CA LEU A 705 19.23 -18.35 -13.78
C LEU A 705 20.26 -17.29 -13.38
N ALA A 706 21.14 -17.61 -12.44
CA ALA A 706 22.18 -16.71 -11.97
C ALA A 706 23.14 -16.25 -13.09
N ARG A 707 23.53 -17.13 -14.01
CA ARG A 707 24.37 -16.82 -15.18
C ARG A 707 23.65 -16.03 -16.27
N SER A 708 22.33 -16.21 -16.43
CA SER A 708 21.50 -15.49 -17.40
C SER A 708 21.38 -13.98 -17.10
N ILE A 709 21.69 -13.61 -15.85
CA ILE A 709 21.82 -12.22 -15.36
C ILE A 709 23.09 -11.60 -15.97
N ALA A 710 22.98 -11.14 -17.22
CA ALA A 710 24.07 -10.38 -17.82
C ALA A 710 24.27 -9.07 -17.03
N VAL A 711 25.48 -8.86 -16.50
CA VAL A 711 25.96 -7.56 -16.03
C VAL A 711 26.41 -6.81 -17.28
N VAL A 712 25.52 -6.02 -17.85
CA VAL A 712 25.88 -5.10 -18.94
C VAL A 712 25.95 -3.72 -18.31
N ALA A 713 27.16 -3.17 -18.20
CA ALA A 713 27.30 -1.74 -17.93
C ALA A 713 26.58 -1.01 -19.07
N ALA A 714 25.64 -0.13 -18.75
CA ALA A 714 25.08 0.76 -19.74
C ALA A 714 26.23 1.59 -20.30
N ASN A 715 26.61 1.37 -21.56
CA ASN A 715 27.63 2.17 -22.23
C ASN A 715 27.26 3.66 -22.11
N PRO A 716 28.10 4.50 -21.48
CA PRO A 716 27.93 5.94 -21.54
C PRO A 716 28.48 6.40 -22.89
N GLY A 717 27.75 6.15 -23.97
CA GLY A 717 28.25 6.47 -25.31
C GLY A 717 27.38 5.93 -26.43
N GLY A 718 26.35 6.69 -26.78
CA GLY A 718 25.48 6.42 -27.92
C GLY A 718 24.68 7.66 -28.29
N ALA A 719 25.31 8.82 -28.29
CA ALA A 719 24.70 10.05 -28.81
C ALA A 719 24.65 9.94 -30.34
N SER A 720 23.45 9.73 -30.90
CA SER A 720 23.18 10.27 -32.23
C SER A 720 23.10 11.78 -32.07
N ALA A 721 24.06 12.48 -32.67
CA ALA A 721 24.11 13.92 -32.70
C ALA A 721 22.84 14.48 -33.36
N VAL A 722 22.15 15.35 -32.63
CA VAL A 722 21.27 16.36 -33.21
C VAL A 722 21.88 17.69 -32.82
N ASP A 723 22.27 18.48 -33.82
CA ASP A 723 22.91 19.77 -33.66
C ASP A 723 22.07 20.75 -32.83
N GLY A 724 22.77 21.51 -32.00
CA GLY A 724 22.28 22.78 -31.44
C GLY A 724 21.73 22.71 -30.02
N THR A 725 22.60 22.91 -29.02
CA THR A 725 22.40 23.84 -27.87
C THR A 725 23.54 23.68 -26.88
N THR A 726 24.47 24.64 -26.90
CA THR A 726 25.46 24.82 -25.83
C THR A 726 24.78 25.44 -24.63
N ASN A 727 24.67 24.71 -23.52
CA ASN A 727 24.41 25.29 -22.20
C ASN A 727 25.34 24.65 -21.18
N THR A 728 26.38 25.39 -20.80
CA THR A 728 27.21 25.13 -19.64
C THR A 728 26.41 25.43 -18.37
N GLY A 729 26.09 24.40 -17.59
CA GLY A 729 25.41 24.52 -16.29
C GLY A 729 25.64 23.27 -15.44
N ALA A 730 25.92 23.49 -14.15
CA ALA A 730 26.28 22.53 -13.10
C ALA A 730 25.38 21.25 -13.02
N PRO A 731 25.89 20.14 -12.46
CA PRO A 731 25.21 18.85 -12.49
C PRO A 731 23.88 18.89 -11.73
N ALA A 732 22.79 18.61 -12.44
CA ALA A 732 21.50 18.31 -11.83
C ALA A 732 21.64 17.00 -11.04
N ALA A 733 21.41 17.04 -9.73
CA ALA A 733 21.14 15.85 -8.94
C ALA A 733 19.87 15.21 -9.52
N GLY A 734 20.02 14.08 -10.20
CA GLY A 734 18.92 13.41 -10.88
C GLY A 734 17.84 13.01 -9.88
N GLY A 735 16.65 13.59 -10.01
CA GLY A 735 15.46 13.01 -9.41
C GLY A 735 15.24 11.60 -9.96
N PRO A 736 14.60 10.68 -9.20
CA PRO A 736 14.40 9.31 -9.63
C PRO A 736 13.73 9.27 -11.01
N LYS A 737 14.27 8.49 -11.94
CA LYS A 737 13.71 8.35 -13.28
C LYS A 737 12.36 7.63 -13.21
N VAL A 738 11.47 7.98 -14.14
CA VAL A 738 10.16 7.32 -14.31
C VAL A 738 10.41 5.82 -14.45
N PRO A 739 9.68 4.96 -13.72
CA PRO A 739 9.78 3.51 -13.91
C PRO A 739 9.57 3.17 -15.37
N PRO A 740 10.27 2.16 -15.90
CA PRO A 740 9.90 1.60 -17.18
C PRO A 740 8.40 1.26 -17.18
N ARG A 741 7.70 1.53 -18.28
CA ARG A 741 6.32 1.06 -18.43
C ARG A 741 6.32 -0.46 -18.29
N GLU A 742 5.31 -1.06 -17.65
CA GLU A 742 5.30 -2.51 -17.36
C GLU A 742 5.36 -3.39 -18.64
N ASP A 743 5.03 -2.82 -19.80
CA ASP A 743 5.22 -3.41 -21.14
C ASP A 743 6.71 -3.62 -21.53
N SER A 744 7.63 -2.93 -20.85
CA SER A 744 9.08 -3.05 -21.07
C SER A 744 9.75 -4.12 -20.20
N ARG A 745 9.00 -4.86 -19.36
CA ARG A 745 9.55 -6.01 -18.61
C ARG A 745 10.03 -7.10 -19.58
N ALA A 746 11.27 -7.54 -19.40
CA ALA A 746 11.91 -8.53 -20.25
C ALA A 746 11.16 -9.89 -20.23
N SER A 747 10.65 -10.28 -19.06
CA SER A 747 9.88 -11.51 -18.86
C SER A 747 8.91 -11.41 -17.68
N ALA A 748 7.95 -12.33 -17.60
CA ALA A 748 7.10 -12.57 -16.44
C ALA A 748 7.22 -14.05 -16.01
N ARG A 749 7.21 -14.33 -14.70
CA ARG A 749 7.39 -15.68 -14.15
C ARG A 749 6.27 -16.12 -13.21
N ALA A 750 5.87 -17.38 -13.34
CA ALA A 750 5.01 -18.10 -12.41
C ALA A 750 5.66 -19.43 -12.04
N ALA A 751 5.43 -19.92 -10.81
CA ALA A 751 5.93 -21.22 -10.39
C ALA A 751 4.98 -21.87 -9.38
N ILE A 752 4.75 -23.16 -9.55
CA ILE A 752 3.95 -23.99 -8.65
C ILE A 752 4.80 -25.15 -8.12
N LYS A 753 4.48 -25.61 -6.91
CA LYS A 753 5.05 -26.82 -6.32
C LYS A 753 4.04 -27.96 -6.40
N LEU A 754 4.53 -29.15 -6.74
CA LEU A 754 3.74 -30.37 -6.83
C LEU A 754 4.35 -31.43 -5.93
N GLU A 755 3.49 -32.20 -5.27
CA GLU A 755 3.91 -33.33 -4.43
C GLU A 755 3.71 -34.65 -5.18
N VAL A 756 4.75 -35.46 -5.31
CA VAL A 756 4.68 -36.82 -5.90
C VAL A 756 4.80 -37.86 -4.78
N ARG A 757 3.72 -38.58 -4.52
CA ARG A 757 3.56 -39.51 -3.38
C ARG A 757 3.75 -40.98 -3.71
#